data_AF-A0A6I6SQR4-F1
#
_entry.id   AF-A0A6I6SQR4-F1
#
_cell.length_a   1.000
_cell.length_b   1.000
_cell.length_c   1.000
_cell.angle_alpha   90.00
_cell.angle_beta   90.00
_cell.angle_gamma   90.00
#
_symmetry.space_group_name_H-M   'P 1'
#
loop_
_entity.id
_entity.type
_entity.pdbx_description
1 polymer ?
#
loop_
_entity_poly.entity_id
_entity_poly.type
_entity_poly.pdbx_seq_one_letter_code
_entity_poly.pdbx_strand_id
1 'polypeptide(L)'
;MAGAGRRVLFAPVVAGREAAESAATTLIEAGLAVPVFEAEALTGLLARGEPPLGAVAGVETLAVKAALDPSYLEALREATEKRLDADRERQKALAVECERLDPHGETFSLALRAREADEAQVEMALEALAERQAALAEREAALAPRLTDVAFACIDDYQRYLQEGGEFAQQEAAEARLEAETALAELAPRREAAARELEAHGQTWLAAEQFSDAGGVERLQALEARLAELERHLNEASVRLAAAEEQRETLKRQVEETEAQLRGIFSDGERDRLRALARFEAEGGVDFMVTAAEVQEELEAAQARATRRADFDFTRIRAYLEVRDAAGGSQKLEREIARVRRELGELRETRKARGEERDALEARLAEQRRALACIDQLAVEWLRVLRDLPEGWPRRLAALVDLAEASRWPGEVDEHTARNAALVAWHDMVGSEGQGELDIEALEACQQTLVDALGELNLGEQARNRERQARQVDGGERKLAEALAEAAHSRMFSDTERARLAGLTHASAEALDDLSRLHDQLAGQLDDHKIRVERLHASREQIEGTLVERLSSIISDAAGNLDILKRVAKSSGEGGAFFEVKASLIGPDQLRDLIATLLADIDEHQAAMRRRAERDGGMVDGEARRRDDDLLRQIRRRIYRGLFHDVAIRLKHDAIRPHGRLFSLNEEMSEGQREAVSLMWLVKLSEFAIERELRELPGHHRRRARTSRESVILLDGLFSKLSHRRLIQDSLESLRNTRGRFQMIGLIHNPNYENDPDIFPTYLVGSVIGGAQGQGGHVMVRDGRIAAPESLGRSAGEASLFGIHVSEPATQE
;
A
#
# COMPACT_ATOMS: atom_id res chain seq x y z
N MET A 1 -4.22 -62.56 -95.35
CA MET A 1 -3.08 -63.45 -95.01
C MET A 1 -1.84 -63.11 -95.85
N ALA A 2 -1.15 -61.99 -95.56
CA ALA A 2 0.09 -61.60 -96.26
C ALA A 2 1.20 -61.08 -95.32
N GLY A 3 1.00 -61.17 -93.99
CA GLY A 3 1.97 -60.73 -92.97
C GLY A 3 2.80 -61.85 -92.33
N ALA A 4 2.45 -63.12 -92.55
CA ALA A 4 3.13 -64.26 -91.92
C ALA A 4 4.43 -64.68 -92.65
N GLY A 5 4.53 -64.46 -93.96
CA GLY A 5 5.67 -64.93 -94.76
C GLY A 5 7.00 -64.21 -94.49
N ARG A 6 6.97 -62.92 -94.08
CA ARG A 6 8.20 -62.16 -93.78
C ARG A 6 8.87 -62.57 -92.46
N ARG A 7 8.11 -63.07 -91.47
CA ARG A 7 8.66 -63.44 -90.15
C ARG A 7 9.38 -64.79 -90.14
N VAL A 8 9.06 -65.67 -91.09
CA VAL A 8 9.71 -66.98 -91.23
C VAL A 8 11.12 -66.85 -91.82
N LEU A 9 11.37 -65.85 -92.68
CA LEU A 9 12.67 -65.63 -93.32
C LEU A 9 13.76 -65.10 -92.35
N PHE A 10 13.35 -64.45 -91.26
CA PHE A 10 14.23 -63.91 -90.22
C PHE A 10 14.10 -64.67 -88.90
N ALA A 11 13.51 -65.87 -88.95
CA ALA A 11 13.39 -66.74 -87.80
C ALA A 11 14.79 -67.21 -87.36
N PRO A 12 15.18 -67.02 -86.08
CA PRO A 12 16.45 -67.51 -85.60
C PRO A 12 16.47 -69.04 -85.66
N VAL A 13 17.56 -69.57 -86.21
CA VAL A 13 17.83 -71.01 -86.29
C VAL A 13 18.93 -71.31 -85.27
N VAL A 14 18.63 -72.15 -84.28
CA VAL A 14 19.52 -72.42 -83.15
C VAL A 14 19.87 -73.90 -83.14
N ALA A 15 21.13 -74.22 -82.85
CA ALA A 15 21.60 -75.61 -82.78
C ALA A 15 21.19 -76.25 -81.44
N GLY A 16 20.52 -77.39 -81.51
CA GLY A 16 20.10 -78.14 -80.33
C GLY A 16 18.73 -77.73 -79.79
N ARG A 17 17.95 -78.73 -79.38
CA ARG A 17 16.54 -78.56 -78.97
C ARG A 17 16.36 -77.66 -77.73
N GLU A 18 17.17 -77.86 -76.68
CA GLU A 18 17.08 -77.05 -75.45
C GLU A 18 17.43 -75.58 -75.69
N ALA A 19 18.41 -75.32 -76.56
CA ALA A 19 18.81 -73.96 -76.90
C ALA A 19 17.74 -73.25 -77.75
N ALA A 20 17.06 -73.97 -78.64
CA ALA A 20 15.95 -73.45 -79.41
C ALA A 20 14.72 -73.14 -78.52
N GLU A 21 14.42 -73.97 -77.52
CA GLU A 21 13.36 -73.72 -76.53
C GLU A 21 13.67 -72.53 -75.60
N SER A 22 14.92 -72.40 -75.14
CA SER A 22 15.36 -71.25 -74.34
C SER A 22 15.27 -69.94 -75.12
N ALA A 23 15.77 -69.93 -76.37
CA ALA A 23 15.69 -68.76 -77.25
C ALA A 23 14.23 -68.36 -77.55
N ALA A 24 13.34 -69.35 -77.75
CA ALA A 24 11.91 -69.09 -77.91
C ALA A 24 11.29 -68.47 -76.64
N THR A 25 11.70 -68.89 -75.45
CA THR A 25 11.22 -68.36 -74.16
C THR A 25 11.65 -66.91 -73.97
N THR A 26 12.93 -66.60 -74.21
CA THR A 26 13.47 -65.23 -74.07
C THR A 26 12.82 -64.25 -75.06
N LEU A 27 12.56 -64.69 -76.30
CA LEU A 27 11.88 -63.86 -77.30
C LEU A 27 10.41 -63.57 -76.92
N ILE A 28 9.73 -64.52 -76.27
CA ILE A 28 8.37 -64.33 -75.75
C ILE A 28 8.36 -63.37 -74.55
N GLU A 29 9.31 -63.49 -73.62
CA GLU A 29 9.46 -62.55 -72.49
C GLU A 29 9.73 -61.11 -72.94
N ALA A 30 10.44 -60.95 -74.06
CA ALA A 30 10.67 -59.66 -74.70
C ALA A 30 9.50 -59.15 -75.57
N GLY A 31 8.38 -59.90 -75.64
CA GLY A 31 7.18 -59.52 -76.40
C GLY A 31 7.27 -59.71 -77.92
N LEU A 32 8.24 -60.50 -78.42
CA LEU A 32 8.47 -60.74 -79.85
C LEU A 32 7.90 -62.10 -80.30
N ALA A 33 6.83 -62.07 -81.11
CA ALA A 33 6.21 -63.28 -81.67
C ALA A 33 6.86 -63.69 -83.02
N VAL A 34 8.02 -64.34 -82.95
CA VAL A 34 8.79 -64.89 -84.09
C VAL A 34 9.06 -66.39 -83.85
N PRO A 35 8.85 -67.28 -84.85
CA PRO A 35 9.15 -68.70 -84.69
C PRO A 35 10.66 -68.94 -84.59
N VAL A 36 11.09 -69.87 -83.74
CA VAL A 36 12.50 -70.32 -83.63
C VAL A 36 12.60 -71.72 -84.21
N PHE A 37 13.59 -71.98 -85.06
CA PHE A 37 13.80 -73.31 -85.67
C PHE A 37 15.01 -74.01 -85.07
N GLU A 38 14.91 -75.33 -84.87
CA GLU A 38 16.03 -76.17 -84.48
C GLU A 38 16.84 -76.59 -85.73
N ALA A 39 18.15 -76.32 -85.71
CA ALA A 39 19.00 -76.41 -86.89
C ALA A 39 19.07 -77.83 -87.49
N GLU A 40 19.17 -78.88 -86.67
CA GLU A 40 19.33 -80.25 -87.15
C GLU A 40 18.03 -80.83 -87.72
N ALA A 41 16.90 -80.59 -87.04
CA ALA A 41 15.56 -80.98 -87.49
C ALA A 41 15.17 -80.23 -88.77
N LEU A 42 15.47 -78.94 -88.87
CA LEU A 42 15.19 -78.15 -90.07
C LEU A 42 15.99 -78.69 -91.26
N THR A 43 17.28 -78.95 -91.06
CA THR A 43 18.15 -79.49 -92.11
C THR A 43 17.72 -80.91 -92.53
N GLY A 44 17.33 -81.74 -91.57
CA GLY A 44 16.85 -83.11 -91.80
C GLY A 44 15.50 -83.21 -92.51
N LEU A 45 14.60 -82.24 -92.31
CA LEU A 45 13.31 -82.15 -93.01
C LEU A 45 13.48 -81.60 -94.43
N LEU A 46 14.33 -80.58 -94.60
CA LEU A 46 14.65 -80.00 -95.91
C LEU A 46 15.33 -81.04 -96.83
N ALA A 47 16.21 -81.88 -96.28
CA ALA A 47 16.84 -82.98 -97.03
C ALA A 47 15.85 -84.07 -97.48
N ARG A 48 14.71 -84.22 -96.78
CA ARG A 48 13.64 -85.17 -97.11
C ARG A 48 12.53 -84.57 -98.00
N GLY A 49 12.62 -83.28 -98.33
CA GLY A 49 11.60 -82.57 -99.11
C GLY A 49 10.31 -82.30 -98.34
N GLU A 50 10.34 -82.35 -97.01
CA GLU A 50 9.19 -82.11 -96.13
C GLU A 50 9.08 -80.63 -95.70
N PRO A 51 7.89 -80.13 -95.36
CA PRO A 51 7.69 -78.74 -94.97
C PRO A 51 8.41 -78.38 -93.65
N PRO A 52 9.02 -77.18 -93.55
CA PRO A 52 9.87 -76.79 -92.41
C PRO A 52 9.13 -76.55 -91.09
N LEU A 53 7.79 -76.56 -91.09
CA LEU A 53 6.95 -76.35 -89.90
C LEU A 53 7.18 -77.41 -88.81
N GLY A 54 7.66 -78.61 -89.17
CA GLY A 54 8.00 -79.67 -88.22
C GLY A 54 9.26 -79.41 -87.38
N ALA A 55 10.05 -78.38 -87.69
CA ALA A 55 11.28 -78.03 -86.98
C ALA A 55 11.16 -76.80 -86.06
N VAL A 56 9.94 -76.26 -85.87
CA VAL A 56 9.70 -75.12 -84.99
C VAL A 56 9.78 -75.56 -83.53
N ALA A 57 10.65 -74.93 -82.74
CA ALA A 57 10.64 -75.03 -81.29
C ALA A 57 9.52 -74.12 -80.74
N GLY A 58 8.46 -74.74 -80.24
CA GLY A 58 7.31 -74.03 -79.68
C GLY A 58 7.35 -74.01 -78.15
N VAL A 59 7.21 -72.83 -77.55
CA VAL A 59 6.91 -72.68 -76.12
C VAL A 59 5.42 -72.41 -75.99
N GLU A 60 4.74 -73.16 -75.14
CA GLU A 60 3.31 -72.98 -74.90
C GLU A 60 3.05 -71.60 -74.27
N THR A 61 2.55 -70.67 -75.06
CA THR A 61 2.14 -69.35 -74.58
C THR A 61 0.95 -69.46 -73.62
N LEU A 62 0.75 -68.47 -72.74
CA LEU A 62 -0.33 -68.48 -71.74
C LEU A 62 -1.72 -68.67 -72.37
N ALA A 63 -1.94 -68.12 -73.58
CA ALA A 63 -3.16 -68.33 -74.36
C ALA A 63 -3.32 -69.78 -74.87
N VAL A 64 -2.21 -70.46 -75.16
CA VAL A 64 -2.20 -71.88 -75.59
C VAL A 64 -2.33 -72.81 -74.38
N LYS A 65 -1.67 -72.52 -73.25
CA LYS A 65 -1.86 -73.26 -71.99
C LYS A 65 -3.29 -73.14 -71.48
N ALA A 66 -3.89 -71.95 -71.57
CA ALA A 66 -5.29 -71.72 -71.24
C ALA A 66 -6.28 -72.48 -72.16
N ALA A 67 -5.91 -72.72 -73.42
CA ALA A 67 -6.74 -73.46 -74.37
C ALA A 67 -6.57 -74.99 -74.24
N LEU A 68 -5.39 -75.46 -73.80
CA LEU A 68 -5.09 -76.88 -73.60
C LEU A 68 -5.51 -77.38 -72.20
N ASP A 69 -5.38 -76.54 -71.17
CA ASP A 69 -5.78 -76.85 -69.80
C ASP A 69 -6.41 -75.61 -69.10
N PRO A 70 -7.75 -75.54 -69.06
CA PRO A 70 -8.47 -74.46 -68.38
C PRO A 70 -8.14 -74.36 -66.88
N SER A 71 -7.73 -75.45 -66.23
CA SER A 71 -7.44 -75.48 -64.79
C SER A 71 -6.17 -74.71 -64.42
N TYR A 72 -5.25 -74.51 -65.37
CA TYR A 72 -4.05 -73.70 -65.18
C TYR A 72 -4.37 -72.22 -64.94
N LEU A 73 -5.42 -71.67 -65.58
CA LEU A 73 -5.86 -70.30 -65.32
C LEU A 73 -6.46 -70.14 -63.92
N GLU A 74 -7.18 -71.15 -63.44
CA GLU A 74 -7.72 -71.15 -62.07
C GLU A 74 -6.59 -71.24 -61.04
N ALA A 75 -5.60 -72.11 -61.24
CA ALA A 75 -4.44 -72.22 -60.37
C ALA A 75 -3.58 -70.94 -60.38
N LEU A 76 -3.41 -70.30 -61.55
CA LEU A 76 -2.68 -69.03 -61.66
C LEU A 76 -3.44 -67.91 -60.94
N ARG A 77 -4.78 -67.86 -61.08
CA ARG A 77 -5.63 -66.88 -60.37
C ARG A 77 -5.55 -67.08 -58.86
N GLU A 78 -5.61 -68.33 -58.39
CA GLU A 78 -5.51 -68.63 -56.95
C GLU A 78 -4.13 -68.27 -56.40
N ALA A 79 -3.06 -68.47 -57.18
CA ALA A 79 -1.71 -68.08 -56.79
C ALA A 79 -1.52 -66.55 -56.74
N THR A 80 -2.07 -65.81 -57.70
CA THR A 80 -2.05 -64.33 -57.66
C THR A 80 -2.96 -63.77 -56.58
N GLU A 81 -4.13 -64.35 -56.32
CA GLU A 81 -5.01 -63.99 -55.20
C GLU A 81 -4.30 -64.18 -53.86
N LYS A 82 -3.66 -65.34 -53.63
CA LYS A 82 -2.86 -65.60 -52.42
C LYS A 82 -1.73 -64.58 -52.23
N ARG A 83 -1.05 -64.19 -53.31
CA ARG A 83 0.04 -63.21 -53.26
C ARG A 83 -0.49 -61.80 -52.97
N LEU A 84 -1.61 -61.43 -53.58
CA LEU A 84 -2.28 -60.15 -53.35
C LEU A 84 -2.79 -60.04 -51.90
N ASP A 85 -3.32 -61.12 -51.33
CA ASP A 85 -3.78 -61.14 -49.94
C ASP A 85 -2.61 -61.06 -48.96
N ALA A 86 -1.48 -61.73 -49.23
CA ALA A 86 -0.26 -61.58 -48.45
C ALA A 86 0.28 -60.13 -48.48
N ASP A 87 0.26 -59.47 -49.65
CA ASP A 87 0.69 -58.08 -49.78
C ASP A 87 -0.26 -57.11 -49.06
N ARG A 88 -1.57 -57.41 -49.06
CA ARG A 88 -2.58 -56.64 -48.30
C ARG A 88 -2.41 -56.78 -46.79
N GLU A 89 -2.17 -58.00 -46.29
CA GLU A 89 -1.86 -58.24 -44.87
C GLU A 89 -0.59 -57.46 -44.46
N ARG A 90 0.43 -57.46 -45.32
CA ARG A 90 1.66 -56.69 -45.08
C ARG A 90 1.42 -55.18 -45.08
N GLN A 91 0.57 -54.66 -45.97
CA GLN A 91 0.16 -53.25 -45.94
C GLN A 91 -0.57 -52.89 -44.65
N LYS A 92 -1.49 -53.74 -44.17
CA LYS A 92 -2.17 -53.51 -42.88
C LYS A 92 -1.20 -53.47 -41.72
N ALA A 93 -0.25 -54.42 -41.66
CA ALA A 93 0.77 -54.47 -40.62
C ALA A 93 1.65 -53.20 -40.63
N LEU A 94 2.06 -52.74 -41.81
CA LEU A 94 2.83 -51.51 -41.97
C LEU A 94 2.02 -50.25 -41.59
N ALA A 95 0.72 -50.20 -41.92
CA ALA A 95 -0.14 -49.09 -41.53
C ALA A 95 -0.24 -48.95 -40.00
N VAL A 96 -0.40 -50.07 -39.29
CA VAL A 96 -0.41 -50.09 -37.81
C VAL A 96 0.93 -49.64 -37.24
N GLU A 97 2.04 -50.04 -37.86
CA GLU A 97 3.37 -49.60 -37.41
C GLU A 97 3.63 -48.12 -37.67
N CYS A 98 3.18 -47.59 -38.81
CA CYS A 98 3.24 -46.16 -39.11
C CYS A 98 2.38 -45.32 -38.15
N GLU A 99 1.18 -45.79 -37.79
CA GLU A 99 0.30 -45.13 -36.82
C GLU A 99 0.93 -45.11 -35.42
N ARG A 100 1.58 -46.22 -35.00
CA ARG A 100 2.32 -46.28 -33.74
C ARG A 100 3.49 -45.29 -33.67
N LEU A 101 4.15 -45.08 -34.81
CA LEU A 101 5.33 -44.20 -34.95
C LEU A 101 4.98 -42.80 -35.47
N ASP A 102 3.70 -42.43 -35.50
CA ASP A 102 3.27 -41.12 -35.97
C ASP A 102 3.85 -40.01 -35.08
N PRO A 103 4.66 -39.09 -35.63
CA PRO A 103 5.18 -37.92 -34.90
C PRO A 103 4.09 -37.00 -34.34
N HIS A 104 2.85 -37.14 -34.80
CA HIS A 104 1.70 -36.39 -34.33
C HIS A 104 0.72 -37.24 -33.49
N GLY A 105 1.04 -38.50 -33.23
CA GLY A 105 0.22 -39.42 -32.44
C GLY A 105 0.34 -39.21 -30.93
N GLU A 106 -0.66 -39.70 -30.19
CA GLU A 106 -0.71 -39.60 -28.72
C GLU A 106 0.48 -40.30 -28.04
N THR A 107 0.89 -41.47 -28.55
CA THR A 107 2.04 -42.24 -28.04
C THR A 107 3.34 -41.47 -28.14
N PHE A 108 3.59 -40.78 -29.26
CA PHE A 108 4.78 -39.95 -29.43
C PHE A 108 4.74 -38.73 -28.51
N SER A 109 3.58 -38.08 -28.37
CA SER A 109 3.39 -36.97 -27.44
C SER A 109 3.62 -37.37 -25.98
N LEU A 110 3.19 -38.58 -25.60
CA LEU A 110 3.36 -39.13 -24.26
C LEU A 110 4.82 -39.50 -24.00
N ALA A 111 5.50 -40.09 -24.99
CA ALA A 111 6.93 -40.36 -24.91
C ALA A 111 7.76 -39.07 -24.81
N LEU A 112 7.39 -38.01 -25.53
CA LEU A 112 8.05 -36.71 -25.42
C LEU A 112 7.85 -36.10 -24.03
N ARG A 113 6.63 -36.12 -23.49
CA ARG A 113 6.34 -35.66 -22.12
C ARG A 113 7.05 -36.49 -21.05
N ALA A 114 7.15 -37.81 -21.23
CA ALA A 114 7.90 -38.67 -20.33
C ALA A 114 9.40 -38.33 -20.34
N ARG A 115 9.95 -38.06 -21.53
CA ARG A 115 11.33 -37.59 -21.67
C ARG A 115 11.54 -36.20 -21.07
N GLU A 116 10.63 -35.25 -21.28
CA GLU A 116 10.67 -33.93 -20.65
C GLU A 116 10.61 -34.03 -19.12
N ALA A 117 9.79 -34.95 -18.58
CA ALA A 117 9.70 -35.20 -17.14
C ALA A 117 10.98 -35.82 -16.57
N ASP A 118 11.65 -36.70 -17.33
CA ASP A 118 12.94 -37.31 -16.96
C ASP A 118 14.09 -36.28 -17.03
N GLU A 119 14.15 -35.49 -18.11
CA GLU A 119 15.10 -34.38 -18.26
C GLU A 119 14.94 -33.32 -17.16
N ALA A 120 13.69 -33.06 -16.73
CA ALA A 120 13.38 -32.16 -15.63
C ALA A 120 13.51 -32.82 -14.23
N GLN A 121 13.92 -34.08 -14.15
CA GLN A 121 14.10 -34.85 -12.91
C GLN A 121 12.88 -34.78 -11.97
N VAL A 122 11.68 -34.89 -12.53
CA VAL A 122 10.42 -34.67 -11.79
C VAL A 122 10.28 -35.63 -10.60
N GLU A 123 10.75 -36.87 -10.70
CA GLU A 123 10.73 -37.82 -9.57
C GLU A 123 11.58 -37.33 -8.39
N MET A 124 12.81 -36.85 -8.64
CA MET A 124 13.65 -36.26 -7.59
C MET A 124 13.03 -34.98 -7.03
N ALA A 125 12.39 -34.16 -7.87
CA ALA A 125 11.69 -32.96 -7.41
C ALA A 125 10.47 -33.31 -6.53
N LEU A 126 9.73 -34.38 -6.86
CA LEU A 126 8.61 -34.87 -6.08
C LEU A 126 9.07 -35.46 -4.74
N GLU A 127 10.17 -36.20 -4.72
CA GLU A 127 10.79 -36.68 -3.47
C GLU A 127 11.25 -35.52 -2.59
N ALA A 128 11.94 -34.52 -3.16
CA ALA A 128 12.37 -33.33 -2.42
C ALA A 128 11.17 -32.51 -1.90
N LEU A 129 10.07 -32.45 -2.65
CA LEU A 129 8.83 -31.82 -2.21
C LEU A 129 8.15 -32.61 -1.08
N ALA A 130 8.16 -33.94 -1.14
CA ALA A 130 7.63 -34.80 -0.09
C ALA A 130 8.45 -34.68 1.20
N GLU A 131 9.79 -34.65 1.10
CA GLU A 131 10.68 -34.39 2.24
C GLU A 131 10.42 -33.00 2.84
N ARG A 132 10.27 -31.98 1.99
CA ARG A 132 9.96 -30.62 2.45
C ARG A 132 8.58 -30.54 3.11
N GLN A 133 7.59 -31.27 2.60
CA GLN A 133 6.27 -31.36 3.21
C GLN A 133 6.33 -32.05 4.57
N ALA A 134 7.10 -33.13 4.71
CA ALA A 134 7.33 -33.81 5.98
C ALA A 134 8.03 -32.88 7.00
N ALA A 135 9.09 -32.18 6.59
CA ALA A 135 9.80 -31.23 7.44
C ALA A 135 8.92 -30.05 7.88
N LEU A 136 8.02 -29.59 7.02
CA LEU A 136 7.03 -28.56 7.36
C LEU A 136 5.99 -29.08 8.34
N ALA A 137 5.50 -30.31 8.17
CA ALA A 137 4.57 -30.95 9.10
C ALA A 137 5.19 -31.16 10.49
N GLU A 138 6.47 -31.55 10.57
CA GLU A 138 7.20 -31.63 11.86
C GLU A 138 7.33 -30.26 12.52
N ARG A 139 7.64 -29.20 11.75
CA ARG A 139 7.70 -27.82 12.27
C ARG A 139 6.34 -27.34 12.76
N GLU A 140 5.27 -27.65 12.04
CA GLU A 140 3.90 -27.34 12.45
C GLU A 140 3.55 -28.05 13.75
N ALA A 141 3.87 -29.34 13.88
CA ALA A 141 3.68 -30.11 15.11
C ALA A 141 4.50 -29.54 16.29
N ALA A 142 5.72 -29.05 16.04
CA ALA A 142 6.55 -28.40 17.05
C ALA A 142 6.02 -27.02 17.48
N LEU A 143 5.33 -26.30 16.59
CA LEU A 143 4.75 -24.98 16.85
C LEU A 143 3.32 -25.05 17.43
N ALA A 144 2.58 -26.12 17.16
CA ALA A 144 1.20 -26.31 17.62
C ALA A 144 1.00 -26.08 19.14
N PRO A 145 1.90 -26.52 20.05
CA PRO A 145 1.75 -26.24 21.49
C PRO A 145 1.86 -24.75 21.82
N ARG A 146 2.62 -23.99 21.03
CA ARG A 146 2.87 -22.55 21.21
C ARG A 146 1.75 -21.68 20.63
N LEU A 147 0.87 -22.27 19.81
CA LEU A 147 -0.29 -21.62 19.20
C LEU A 147 -1.59 -21.86 20.00
N THR A 148 -1.49 -22.39 21.21
CA THR A 148 -2.65 -22.56 22.09
C THR A 148 -3.04 -21.24 22.74
N ASP A 149 -4.33 -21.04 23.01
CA ASP A 149 -4.84 -19.82 23.65
C ASP A 149 -4.16 -19.55 25.02
N VAL A 150 -3.78 -20.62 25.73
CA VAL A 150 -3.03 -20.53 26.99
C VAL A 150 -1.61 -20.01 26.77
N ALA A 151 -0.93 -20.46 25.72
CA ALA A 151 0.41 -19.98 25.38
C ALA A 151 0.37 -18.51 24.92
N PHE A 152 -0.64 -18.12 24.14
CA PHE A 152 -0.86 -16.72 23.77
C PHE A 152 -1.18 -15.85 24.98
N ALA A 153 -2.06 -16.30 25.89
CA ALA A 153 -2.34 -15.59 27.13
C ALA A 153 -1.07 -15.41 27.99
N CYS A 154 -0.23 -16.44 28.11
CA CYS A 154 1.06 -16.31 28.81
C CYS A 154 2.01 -15.31 28.15
N ILE A 155 2.04 -15.25 26.81
CA ILE A 155 2.85 -14.27 26.08
C ILE A 155 2.30 -12.85 26.29
N ASP A 156 0.99 -12.67 26.23
CA ASP A 156 0.32 -11.38 26.47
C ASP A 156 0.52 -10.91 27.92
N ASP A 157 0.41 -11.81 28.90
CA ASP A 157 0.67 -11.52 30.30
C ASP A 157 2.15 -11.16 30.54
N TYR A 158 3.08 -11.85 29.87
CA TYR A 158 4.49 -11.50 29.93
C TYR A 158 4.80 -10.16 29.24
N GLN A 159 4.12 -9.83 28.14
CA GLN A 159 4.24 -8.54 27.49
C GLN A 159 3.68 -7.41 28.35
N ARG A 160 2.53 -7.61 28.99
CA ARG A 160 1.98 -6.66 29.98
C ARG A 160 2.93 -6.47 31.15
N TYR A 161 3.48 -7.56 31.69
CA TYR A 161 4.50 -7.52 32.73
C TYR A 161 5.70 -6.67 32.31
N LEU A 162 6.22 -6.83 31.09
CA LEU A 162 7.32 -5.99 30.58
C LEU A 162 6.90 -4.52 30.37
N GLN A 163 5.68 -4.26 29.89
CA GLN A 163 5.13 -2.90 29.73
C GLN A 163 4.96 -2.17 31.06
N GLU A 164 4.62 -2.90 32.11
CA GLU A 164 4.51 -2.39 33.48
C GLU A 164 5.88 -2.23 34.17
N GLY A 165 7.00 -2.47 33.47
CA GLY A 165 8.36 -2.26 33.96
C GLY A 165 9.08 -3.53 34.44
N GLY A 166 8.47 -4.69 34.26
CA GLY A 166 9.08 -6.01 34.45
C GLY A 166 9.60 -6.25 35.86
N GLU A 167 10.78 -6.87 35.93
CA GLU A 167 11.38 -7.32 37.20
C GLU A 167 11.77 -6.15 38.11
N PHE A 168 12.13 -5.00 37.52
CA PHE A 168 12.44 -3.79 38.26
C PHE A 168 11.20 -3.21 38.94
N ALA A 169 10.08 -3.08 38.21
CA ALA A 169 8.82 -2.62 38.79
C ALA A 169 8.27 -3.60 39.84
N GLN A 170 8.49 -4.91 39.66
CA GLN A 170 8.14 -5.91 40.67
C GLN A 170 8.97 -5.75 41.95
N GLN A 171 10.27 -5.48 41.82
CA GLN A 171 11.16 -5.21 42.95
C GLN A 171 10.79 -3.92 43.66
N GLU A 172 10.55 -2.82 42.93
CA GLU A 172 10.07 -1.55 43.50
C GLU A 172 8.72 -1.73 44.21
N ALA A 173 7.78 -2.48 43.62
CA ALA A 173 6.49 -2.76 44.27
C ALA A 173 6.65 -3.63 45.53
N ALA A 174 7.62 -4.56 45.53
CA ALA A 174 7.93 -5.37 46.71
C ALA A 174 8.60 -4.53 47.81
N GLU A 175 9.50 -3.62 47.46
CA GLU A 175 10.14 -2.67 48.37
C GLU A 175 9.11 -1.68 48.93
N ALA A 176 8.28 -1.07 48.08
CA ALA A 176 7.20 -0.18 48.50
C ALA A 176 6.17 -0.90 49.39
N ARG A 177 5.87 -2.17 49.11
CA ARG A 177 5.03 -2.99 49.98
C ARG A 177 5.72 -3.24 51.33
N LEU A 178 7.01 -3.55 51.34
CA LEU A 178 7.77 -3.75 52.58
C LEU A 178 7.81 -2.47 53.41
N GLU A 179 8.06 -1.31 52.78
CA GLU A 179 8.00 0.01 53.40
C GLU A 179 6.61 0.34 53.95
N ALA A 180 5.55 0.00 53.21
CA ALA A 180 4.18 0.17 53.69
C ALA A 180 3.87 -0.76 54.86
N GLU A 181 4.34 -2.02 54.83
CA GLU A 181 4.17 -2.97 55.93
C GLU A 181 4.94 -2.53 57.19
N THR A 182 6.15 -1.99 57.06
CA THR A 182 6.92 -1.45 58.20
C THR A 182 6.29 -0.16 58.73
N ALA A 183 5.87 0.77 57.88
CA ALA A 183 5.15 1.98 58.29
C ALA A 183 3.83 1.63 59.00
N LEU A 184 3.09 0.63 58.51
CA LEU A 184 1.89 0.13 59.16
C LEU A 184 2.21 -0.46 60.55
N ALA A 185 3.29 -1.23 60.67
CA ALA A 185 3.74 -1.79 61.94
C ALA A 185 4.16 -0.72 62.95
N GLU A 186 4.73 0.41 62.51
CA GLU A 186 5.06 1.55 63.38
C GLU A 186 3.83 2.39 63.76
N LEU A 187 2.90 2.58 62.83
CA LEU A 187 1.71 3.41 63.04
C LEU A 187 0.61 2.68 63.81
N ALA A 188 0.49 1.35 63.70
CA ALA A 188 -0.47 0.55 64.44
C ALA A 188 -0.43 0.76 65.97
N PRO A 189 0.73 0.68 66.65
CA PRO A 189 0.79 0.93 68.09
C PRO A 189 0.50 2.39 68.44
N ARG A 190 0.88 3.36 67.60
CA ARG A 190 0.54 4.78 67.81
C ARG A 190 -0.96 5.02 67.67
N ARG A 191 -1.62 4.37 66.71
CA ARG A 191 -3.08 4.42 66.54
C ARG A 191 -3.78 3.80 67.74
N GLU A 192 -3.31 2.67 68.24
CA GLU A 192 -3.86 2.07 69.46
C GLU A 192 -3.64 2.94 70.69
N ALA A 193 -2.47 3.56 70.84
CA ALA A 193 -2.20 4.49 71.94
C ALA A 193 -3.12 5.72 71.87
N ALA A 194 -3.24 6.34 70.69
CA ALA A 194 -4.14 7.47 70.47
C ALA A 194 -5.61 7.08 70.68
N ALA A 195 -6.04 5.88 70.28
CA ALA A 195 -7.39 5.38 70.53
C ALA A 195 -7.66 5.18 72.03
N ARG A 196 -6.68 4.65 72.79
CA ARG A 196 -6.79 4.52 74.25
C ARG A 196 -6.80 5.88 74.95
N GLU A 197 -6.02 6.85 74.48
CA GLU A 197 -6.08 8.24 74.98
C GLU A 197 -7.43 8.90 74.68
N LEU A 198 -7.99 8.67 73.49
CA LEU A 198 -9.34 9.12 73.12
C LEU A 198 -10.43 8.44 73.97
N GLU A 199 -10.32 7.16 74.27
CA GLU A 199 -11.25 6.49 75.18
C GLU A 199 -11.12 7.00 76.63
N ALA A 200 -9.89 7.25 77.09
CA ALA A 200 -9.62 7.70 78.47
C ALA A 200 -9.97 9.18 78.70
N HIS A 201 -9.70 10.05 77.73
CA HIS A 201 -9.78 11.51 77.86
C HIS A 201 -10.75 12.18 76.87
N GLY A 202 -11.37 11.41 75.97
CA GLY A 202 -12.26 11.95 74.94
C GLY A 202 -13.47 12.70 75.51
N GLN A 203 -14.08 12.20 76.60
CA GLN A 203 -15.18 12.92 77.25
C GLN A 203 -14.72 14.26 77.84
N THR A 204 -13.52 14.32 78.41
CA THR A 204 -12.95 15.57 78.95
C THR A 204 -12.56 16.55 77.86
N TRP A 205 -12.04 16.08 76.71
CA TRP A 205 -11.74 16.94 75.57
C TRP A 205 -13.00 17.47 74.91
N LEU A 206 -14.01 16.62 74.72
CA LEU A 206 -15.31 17.04 74.19
C LEU A 206 -16.00 18.04 75.12
N ALA A 207 -15.89 17.85 76.44
CA ALA A 207 -16.39 18.81 77.43
C ALA A 207 -15.60 20.13 77.42
N ALA A 208 -14.29 20.09 77.21
CA ALA A 208 -13.45 21.28 77.07
C ALA A 208 -13.74 22.05 75.76
N GLU A 209 -13.97 21.34 74.66
CA GLU A 209 -14.39 21.89 73.37
C GLU A 209 -15.79 22.53 73.50
N GLN A 210 -16.77 21.82 74.07
CA GLN A 210 -18.10 22.38 74.35
C GLN A 210 -18.04 23.59 75.29
N PHE A 211 -17.14 23.60 76.27
CA PHE A 211 -16.92 24.75 77.15
C PHE A 211 -16.31 25.94 76.38
N SER A 212 -15.33 25.69 75.50
CA SER A 212 -14.74 26.69 74.61
C SER A 212 -15.79 27.28 73.65
N ASP A 213 -16.57 26.41 73.00
CA ASP A 213 -17.65 26.79 72.07
C ASP A 213 -18.77 27.57 72.77
N ALA A 214 -19.04 27.28 74.05
CA ALA A 214 -19.96 28.04 74.87
C ALA A 214 -19.42 29.43 75.30
N GLY A 215 -18.22 29.81 74.86
CA GLY A 215 -17.58 31.10 75.16
C GLY A 215 -16.63 31.06 76.37
N GLY A 216 -16.28 29.86 76.84
CA GLY A 216 -15.23 29.60 77.82
C GLY A 216 -15.32 30.43 79.09
N VAL A 217 -14.15 30.86 79.57
CA VAL A 217 -14.00 31.60 80.83
C VAL A 217 -14.70 32.96 80.78
N GLU A 218 -14.74 33.62 79.62
CA GLU A 218 -15.39 34.93 79.47
C GLU A 218 -16.91 34.84 79.64
N ARG A 219 -17.55 33.80 79.09
CA ARG A 219 -18.98 33.57 79.27
C ARG A 219 -19.32 33.19 80.71
N LEU A 220 -18.46 32.38 81.35
CA LEU A 220 -18.60 32.03 82.76
C LEU A 220 -18.52 33.28 83.64
N GLN A 221 -17.52 34.14 83.44
CA GLN A 221 -17.39 35.41 84.16
C GLN A 221 -18.57 36.35 83.91
N ALA A 222 -19.11 36.39 82.68
CA ALA A 222 -20.32 37.16 82.39
C ALA A 222 -21.56 36.60 83.08
N LEU A 223 -21.70 35.28 83.20
CA LEU A 223 -22.78 34.62 83.95
C LEU A 223 -22.64 34.86 85.45
N GLU A 224 -21.43 34.79 86.01
CA GLU A 224 -21.14 35.12 87.40
C GLU A 224 -21.46 36.58 87.73
N ALA A 225 -21.04 37.52 86.85
CA ALA A 225 -21.36 38.93 86.99
C ALA A 225 -22.88 39.17 86.93
N ARG A 226 -23.59 38.44 86.05
CA ARG A 226 -25.05 38.53 85.95
C ARG A 226 -25.76 37.90 87.14
N LEU A 227 -25.22 36.84 87.71
CA LEU A 227 -25.72 36.22 88.93
C LEU A 227 -25.55 37.18 90.11
N ALA A 228 -24.39 37.83 90.24
CA ALA A 228 -24.15 38.88 91.24
C ALA A 228 -25.10 40.09 91.05
N GLU A 229 -25.40 40.48 89.80
CA GLU A 229 -26.40 41.51 89.52
C GLU A 229 -27.82 41.09 89.93
N LEU A 230 -28.20 39.84 89.64
CA LEU A 230 -29.49 39.28 90.06
C LEU A 230 -29.59 39.18 91.60
N GLU A 231 -28.52 38.80 92.28
CA GLU A 231 -28.45 38.81 93.75
C GLU A 231 -28.60 40.24 94.31
N ARG A 232 -27.98 41.24 93.67
CA ARG A 232 -28.19 42.65 94.01
C ARG A 232 -29.66 43.05 93.83
N HIS A 233 -30.28 42.67 92.72
CA HIS A 233 -31.70 42.96 92.46
C HIS A 233 -32.62 42.27 93.47
N LEU A 234 -32.32 41.04 93.87
CA LEU A 234 -33.05 40.31 94.90
C LEU A 234 -32.91 41.00 96.26
N ASN A 235 -31.72 41.50 96.59
CA ASN A 235 -31.48 42.31 97.77
C ASN A 235 -32.29 43.63 97.73
N GLU A 236 -32.26 44.37 96.62
CA GLU A 236 -33.07 45.59 96.45
C GLU A 236 -34.58 45.31 96.57
N ALA A 237 -35.06 44.21 95.98
CA ALA A 237 -36.44 43.78 96.10
C ALA A 237 -36.81 43.43 97.54
N SER A 238 -35.91 42.76 98.28
CA SER A 238 -36.13 42.47 99.70
C SER A 238 -36.15 43.74 100.57
N VAL A 239 -35.35 44.76 100.24
CA VAL A 239 -35.40 46.08 100.89
C VAL A 239 -36.72 46.79 100.59
N ARG A 240 -37.21 46.76 99.34
CA ARG A 240 -38.52 47.33 98.98
C ARG A 240 -39.66 46.59 99.69
N LEU A 241 -39.57 45.26 99.81
CA LEU A 241 -40.53 44.46 100.54
C LEU A 241 -40.54 44.85 102.02
N ALA A 242 -39.37 45.02 102.65
CA ALA A 242 -39.27 45.47 104.04
C ALA A 242 -39.87 46.87 104.24
N ALA A 243 -39.63 47.82 103.32
CA ALA A 243 -40.25 49.14 103.36
C ALA A 243 -41.78 49.07 103.20
N ALA A 244 -42.29 48.18 102.34
CA ALA A 244 -43.72 47.95 102.16
C ALA A 244 -44.36 47.27 103.40
N GLU A 245 -43.64 46.36 104.06
CA GLU A 245 -44.06 45.77 105.33
C GLU A 245 -44.15 46.84 106.43
N GLU A 246 -43.17 47.75 106.51
CA GLU A 246 -43.20 48.88 107.45
C GLU A 246 -44.38 49.84 107.16
N GLN A 247 -44.65 50.15 105.89
CA GLN A 247 -45.84 50.89 105.48
C GLN A 247 -47.14 50.16 105.87
N ARG A 248 -47.17 48.83 105.74
CA ARG A 248 -48.33 48.04 106.14
C ARG A 248 -48.54 48.07 107.65
N GLU A 249 -47.47 47.94 108.45
CA GLU A 249 -47.54 48.01 109.91
C GLU A 249 -47.98 49.41 110.38
N THR A 250 -47.50 50.47 109.74
CA THR A 250 -47.95 51.85 110.06
C THR A 250 -49.42 52.07 109.70
N LEU A 251 -49.88 51.62 108.54
CA LEU A 251 -51.30 51.66 108.16
C LEU A 251 -52.15 50.82 109.12
N LYS A 252 -51.68 49.65 109.55
CA LYS A 252 -52.36 48.81 110.53
C LYS A 252 -52.48 49.52 111.88
N ARG A 253 -51.42 50.17 112.36
CA ARG A 253 -51.48 51.03 113.55
C ARG A 253 -52.51 52.15 113.41
N GLN A 254 -52.58 52.81 112.25
CA GLN A 254 -53.58 53.86 112.00
C GLN A 254 -55.02 53.31 112.04
N VAL A 255 -55.25 52.10 111.51
CA VAL A 255 -56.54 51.39 111.62
C VAL A 255 -56.86 51.05 113.08
N GLU A 256 -55.90 50.51 113.83
CA GLU A 256 -56.06 50.21 115.25
C GLU A 256 -56.37 51.47 116.08
N GLU A 257 -55.71 52.60 115.78
CA GLU A 257 -55.98 53.90 116.41
C GLU A 257 -57.36 54.44 116.05
N THR A 258 -57.79 54.35 114.78
CA THR A 258 -59.13 54.80 114.36
C THR A 258 -60.23 53.90 114.94
N GLU A 259 -60.01 52.59 115.05
CA GLU A 259 -60.92 51.68 115.76
C GLU A 259 -60.98 52.00 117.26
N ALA A 260 -59.86 52.31 117.90
CA ALA A 260 -59.83 52.74 119.30
C ALA A 260 -60.58 54.07 119.49
N GLN A 261 -60.44 55.03 118.57
CA GLN A 261 -61.23 56.27 118.55
C GLN A 261 -62.72 55.98 118.40
N LEU A 262 -63.12 55.06 117.51
CA LEU A 262 -64.51 54.63 117.34
C LEU A 262 -65.10 53.98 118.60
N ARG A 263 -64.32 53.16 119.31
CA ARG A 263 -64.70 52.55 120.59
C ARG A 263 -64.80 53.57 121.73
N GLY A 264 -64.03 54.66 121.67
CA GLY A 264 -64.08 55.74 122.68
C GLY A 264 -65.29 56.68 122.58
N ILE A 265 -66.05 56.66 121.48
CA ILE A 265 -67.21 57.56 121.27
C ILE A 265 -68.45 57.11 122.06
N PHE A 266 -68.58 55.81 122.36
CA PHE A 266 -69.76 55.25 123.04
C PHE A 266 -69.32 54.38 124.21
N SER A 267 -69.96 54.51 125.37
CA SER A 267 -69.70 53.66 126.53
C SER A 267 -70.29 52.26 126.33
N ASP A 268 -69.60 51.26 126.89
CA ASP A 268 -69.99 49.84 126.77
C ASP A 268 -71.46 49.62 127.19
N GLY A 269 -72.24 49.11 126.24
CA GLY A 269 -73.63 48.69 126.46
C GLY A 269 -74.71 49.74 126.25
N GLU A 270 -74.41 51.03 126.02
CA GLU A 270 -75.45 52.03 125.69
C GLU A 270 -76.10 51.77 124.33
N ARG A 271 -75.30 51.34 123.34
CA ARG A 271 -75.77 51.04 121.98
C ARG A 271 -76.64 49.78 121.92
N ASP A 272 -76.37 48.81 122.80
CA ASP A 272 -77.16 47.58 122.91
C ASP A 272 -78.39 47.77 123.81
N ARG A 273 -78.33 48.61 124.85
CA ARG A 273 -79.51 48.95 125.68
C ARG A 273 -80.59 49.70 124.91
N LEU A 274 -80.21 50.61 124.02
CA LEU A 274 -81.17 51.32 123.15
C LEU A 274 -81.78 50.41 122.07
N ARG A 275 -81.06 49.38 121.61
CA ARG A 275 -81.59 48.36 120.66
C ARG A 275 -82.38 47.25 121.36
N ALA A 276 -82.03 46.92 122.60
CA ALA A 276 -82.75 45.93 123.41
C ALA A 276 -84.09 46.46 123.93
N LEU A 277 -84.19 47.76 124.29
CA LEU A 277 -85.49 48.36 124.65
C LEU A 277 -86.44 48.43 123.45
N ALA A 278 -85.92 48.70 122.25
CA ALA A 278 -86.70 48.75 121.02
C ALA A 278 -87.12 47.36 120.49
N ARG A 279 -86.38 46.28 120.84
CA ARG A 279 -86.74 44.89 120.50
C ARG A 279 -87.62 44.20 121.55
N PHE A 280 -87.42 44.51 122.84
CA PHE A 280 -88.21 43.95 123.94
C PHE A 280 -89.69 44.37 123.90
N GLU A 281 -89.99 45.58 123.41
CA GLU A 281 -91.38 46.04 123.19
C GLU A 281 -92.02 45.42 121.93
N ALA A 282 -91.19 44.95 120.97
CA ALA A 282 -91.66 44.43 119.68
C ALA A 282 -91.90 42.89 119.67
N GLU A 283 -91.33 42.13 120.61
CA GLU A 283 -91.27 40.65 120.53
C GLU A 283 -91.92 39.91 121.74
N GLY A 284 -92.91 40.52 122.41
CA GLY A 284 -93.89 39.79 123.22
C GLY A 284 -93.51 39.42 124.66
N GLY A 285 -92.31 39.79 125.13
CA GLY A 285 -91.95 39.69 126.56
C GLY A 285 -91.79 38.26 127.10
N VAL A 286 -92.45 37.99 128.24
CA VAL A 286 -91.97 37.15 129.38
C VAL A 286 -91.78 35.63 129.11
N ASP A 287 -92.17 35.10 127.95
CA ASP A 287 -92.22 33.64 127.72
C ASP A 287 -90.90 32.99 127.21
N PHE A 288 -89.93 33.76 126.70
CA PHE A 288 -88.69 33.22 126.08
C PHE A 288 -87.61 32.73 127.07
N MET A 289 -87.68 33.12 128.34
CA MET A 289 -86.61 32.90 129.35
C MET A 289 -86.45 31.45 129.85
N VAL A 290 -87.20 30.48 129.32
CA VAL A 290 -87.30 29.12 129.92
C VAL A 290 -86.32 28.10 129.34
N THR A 291 -85.78 28.24 128.12
CA THR A 291 -85.02 27.15 127.44
C THR A 291 -83.63 27.52 126.90
N ALA A 292 -83.02 28.65 127.30
CA ALA A 292 -81.80 29.16 126.67
C ALA A 292 -80.47 28.44 127.06
N ALA A 293 -80.41 27.76 128.20
CA ALA A 293 -79.15 27.21 128.73
C ALA A 293 -78.64 25.96 127.97
N GLU A 294 -79.55 25.19 127.35
CA GLU A 294 -79.20 23.91 126.70
C GLU A 294 -78.50 24.07 125.35
N VAL A 295 -78.73 25.19 124.64
CA VAL A 295 -78.15 25.41 123.30
C VAL A 295 -76.70 25.90 123.37
N GLN A 296 -76.27 26.43 124.52
CA GLN A 296 -74.96 27.06 124.70
C GLN A 296 -73.82 26.02 124.90
N GLU A 297 -74.09 24.87 125.51
CA GLU A 297 -73.07 23.83 125.73
C GLU A 297 -72.66 23.07 124.46
N GLU A 298 -73.54 22.91 123.47
CA GLU A 298 -73.23 22.14 122.24
C GLU A 298 -72.22 22.83 121.32
N LEU A 299 -72.19 24.17 121.30
CA LEU A 299 -71.38 24.93 120.35
C LEU A 299 -69.91 25.10 120.80
N GLU A 300 -69.64 25.13 122.10
CA GLU A 300 -68.29 25.24 122.65
C GLU A 300 -67.44 23.97 122.40
N ALA A 301 -68.07 22.81 122.18
CA ALA A 301 -67.38 21.53 121.93
C ALA A 301 -66.90 21.34 120.47
N ALA A 302 -67.37 22.15 119.52
CA ALA A 302 -67.09 21.94 118.10
C ALA A 302 -65.72 22.50 117.66
N GLN A 303 -65.32 23.70 118.12
CA GLN A 303 -64.22 24.43 117.46
C GLN A 303 -62.87 24.40 118.21
N ALA A 304 -62.81 23.73 119.36
CA ALA A 304 -61.57 23.23 119.93
C ALA A 304 -60.85 22.20 119.01
N ARG A 305 -61.51 21.67 117.97
CA ARG A 305 -60.92 20.74 116.99
C ARG A 305 -60.09 21.41 115.89
N ALA A 306 -60.21 22.73 115.71
CA ALA A 306 -59.57 23.46 114.61
C ALA A 306 -58.16 24.01 114.94
N THR A 307 -57.60 23.73 116.13
CA THR A 307 -56.18 23.96 116.50
C THR A 307 -55.14 23.41 115.49
N ARG A 308 -55.54 22.53 114.58
CA ARG A 308 -54.66 21.46 114.07
C ARG A 308 -53.35 21.82 113.33
N ARG A 309 -53.39 22.71 112.31
CA ARG A 309 -52.80 22.30 111.01
C ARG A 309 -51.76 23.12 110.22
N ALA A 310 -51.45 24.39 110.43
CA ALA A 310 -50.47 25.10 109.55
C ALA A 310 -50.33 26.57 109.99
N ASP A 311 -49.20 27.28 110.12
CA ASP A 311 -47.80 27.09 109.73
C ASP A 311 -46.96 28.18 110.43
N PHE A 312 -45.73 27.89 110.88
CA PHE A 312 -44.69 28.88 111.24
C PHE A 312 -43.26 28.28 111.17
N ASP A 313 -42.25 29.08 110.78
CA ASP A 313 -40.79 28.79 110.89
C ASP A 313 -40.00 30.03 111.43
N PHE A 314 -39.03 29.77 112.33
CA PHE A 314 -38.44 30.68 113.33
C PHE A 314 -36.94 31.00 113.10
N THR A 315 -36.44 30.86 111.89
CA THR A 315 -34.99 30.91 111.61
C THR A 315 -34.38 32.33 111.55
N ARG A 316 -35.17 33.40 111.46
CA ARG A 316 -34.65 34.76 111.14
C ARG A 316 -34.32 35.65 112.35
N ILE A 317 -34.75 35.30 113.56
CA ILE A 317 -34.60 36.16 114.76
C ILE A 317 -33.17 36.13 115.32
N ARG A 318 -32.34 35.15 114.92
CA ARG A 318 -31.02 34.91 115.52
C ARG A 318 -29.88 35.78 114.95
N ALA A 319 -30.08 36.42 113.80
CA ALA A 319 -29.01 37.16 113.10
C ALA A 319 -28.95 38.66 113.42
N TYR A 320 -29.97 39.24 114.08
CA TYR A 320 -30.09 40.71 114.20
C TYR A 320 -29.45 41.30 115.48
N LEU A 321 -28.99 40.47 116.42
CA LEU A 321 -28.48 40.95 117.72
C LEU A 321 -26.96 41.22 117.76
N GLU A 322 -26.19 40.94 116.70
CA GLU A 322 -24.71 40.98 116.77
C GLU A 322 -24.03 42.31 116.39
N VAL A 323 -24.72 43.33 115.87
CA VAL A 323 -24.04 44.47 115.19
C VAL A 323 -24.23 45.86 115.84
N ARG A 324 -24.96 46.01 116.95
CA ARG A 324 -25.42 47.34 117.39
C ARG A 324 -24.86 47.92 118.70
N ASP A 325 -23.64 47.58 119.13
CA ASP A 325 -23.02 48.26 120.29
C ASP A 325 -21.52 48.55 120.12
N ALA A 326 -21.15 49.76 119.67
CA ALA A 326 -19.97 50.54 120.09
C ALA A 326 -19.87 51.90 119.36
N ALA A 327 -19.84 53.00 120.11
CA ALA A 327 -19.85 54.38 119.61
C ALA A 327 -18.44 55.01 119.45
N GLY A 328 -18.25 55.82 118.39
CA GLY A 328 -17.17 56.85 118.27
C GLY A 328 -16.32 56.79 116.99
N GLY A 329 -16.58 57.64 115.96
CA GLY A 329 -15.85 57.56 114.68
C GLY A 329 -15.78 58.79 113.76
N SER A 330 -16.22 60.00 114.13
CA SER A 330 -16.32 61.10 113.14
C SER A 330 -14.97 61.74 112.74
N GLN A 331 -13.95 61.77 113.60
CA GLN A 331 -12.63 62.36 113.25
C GLN A 331 -11.70 61.43 112.46
N LYS A 332 -11.94 60.10 112.48
CA LYS A 332 -11.21 59.14 111.63
C LYS A 332 -11.66 59.25 110.17
N LEU A 333 -12.96 59.44 109.97
CA LEU A 333 -13.59 59.51 108.65
C LEU A 333 -13.11 60.73 107.83
N GLU A 334 -12.94 61.90 108.43
CA GLU A 334 -12.47 63.10 107.70
C GLU A 334 -11.00 63.01 107.25
N ARG A 335 -10.13 62.37 108.06
CA ARG A 335 -8.74 62.11 107.67
C ARG A 335 -8.63 61.05 106.58
N GLU A 336 -9.50 60.05 106.61
CA GLU A 336 -9.62 59.06 105.54
C GLU A 336 -10.12 59.70 104.24
N ILE A 337 -11.10 60.61 104.28
CA ILE A 337 -11.59 61.30 103.07
C ILE A 337 -10.50 62.16 102.42
N ALA A 338 -9.70 62.89 103.21
CA ALA A 338 -8.62 63.73 102.68
C ALA A 338 -7.45 62.90 102.10
N ARG A 339 -7.14 61.76 102.72
CA ARG A 339 -6.17 60.77 102.21
C ARG A 339 -6.66 60.17 100.88
N VAL A 340 -7.91 59.73 100.84
CA VAL A 340 -8.53 59.14 99.64
C VAL A 340 -8.56 60.12 98.48
N ARG A 341 -8.79 61.43 98.70
CA ARG A 341 -8.74 62.44 97.62
C ARG A 341 -7.35 62.63 97.01
N ARG A 342 -6.29 62.55 97.83
CA ARG A 342 -4.90 62.65 97.35
C ARG A 342 -4.52 61.40 96.56
N GLU A 343 -4.86 60.23 97.10
CA GLU A 343 -4.72 58.94 96.42
C GLU A 343 -5.49 58.93 95.08
N LEU A 344 -6.68 59.54 95.00
CA LEU A 344 -7.46 59.65 93.75
C LEU A 344 -6.80 60.56 92.70
N GLY A 345 -6.09 61.60 93.12
CA GLY A 345 -5.32 62.48 92.22
C GLY A 345 -4.11 61.76 91.63
N GLU A 346 -3.34 61.08 92.47
CA GLU A 346 -2.19 60.26 92.06
C GLU A 346 -2.63 59.09 91.16
N LEU A 347 -3.77 58.45 91.47
CA LEU A 347 -4.36 57.41 90.63
C LEU A 347 -4.87 57.92 89.27
N ARG A 348 -5.24 59.20 89.15
CA ARG A 348 -5.65 59.80 87.87
C ARG A 348 -4.47 60.11 86.96
N GLU A 349 -3.40 60.68 87.50
CA GLU A 349 -2.17 60.94 86.73
C GLU A 349 -1.50 59.64 86.29
N THR A 350 -1.44 58.64 87.18
CA THR A 350 -0.96 57.29 86.80
C THR A 350 -1.87 56.63 85.76
N ARG A 351 -3.20 56.79 85.83
CA ARG A 351 -4.11 56.33 84.78
C ARG A 351 -3.88 57.03 83.43
N LYS A 352 -3.57 58.34 83.44
CA LYS A 352 -3.28 59.09 82.22
C LYS A 352 -1.96 58.65 81.59
N ALA A 353 -0.89 58.54 82.37
CA ALA A 353 0.39 58.02 81.91
C ALA A 353 0.29 56.58 81.38
N ARG A 354 -0.49 55.71 82.05
CA ARG A 354 -0.80 54.36 81.57
C ARG A 354 -1.65 54.35 80.29
N GLY A 355 -2.51 55.35 80.10
CA GLY A 355 -3.28 55.55 78.87
C GLY A 355 -2.37 55.92 77.69
N GLU A 356 -1.45 56.87 77.88
CA GLU A 356 -0.46 57.26 76.89
C GLU A 356 0.51 56.11 76.55
N GLU A 357 0.96 55.34 77.55
CA GLU A 357 1.73 54.11 77.34
C GLU A 357 0.94 53.06 76.54
N ARG A 358 -0.34 52.87 76.86
CA ARG A 358 -1.21 51.92 76.14
C ARG A 358 -1.40 52.36 74.69
N ASP A 359 -1.69 53.62 74.44
CA ASP A 359 -1.94 54.12 73.08
C ASP A 359 -0.65 54.04 72.23
N ALA A 360 0.53 54.29 72.83
CA ALA A 360 1.82 54.07 72.18
C ALA A 360 2.11 52.59 71.90
N LEU A 361 1.76 51.69 72.83
CA LEU A 361 1.84 50.24 72.62
C LEU A 361 0.86 49.75 71.54
N GLU A 362 -0.37 50.28 71.50
CA GLU A 362 -1.36 49.96 70.46
C GLU A 362 -0.91 50.41 69.08
N ALA A 363 -0.30 51.60 68.95
CA ALA A 363 0.27 52.09 67.69
C ALA A 363 1.41 51.17 67.21
N ARG A 364 2.37 50.86 68.10
CA ARG A 364 3.48 49.94 67.79
C ARG A 364 3.00 48.52 67.46
N LEU A 365 1.94 48.06 68.10
CA LEU A 365 1.33 46.76 67.83
C LEU A 365 0.61 46.74 66.48
N ALA A 366 -0.03 47.84 66.08
CA ALA A 366 -0.62 47.99 64.74
C ALA A 366 0.45 47.97 63.63
N GLU A 367 1.57 48.67 63.85
CA GLU A 367 2.75 48.65 62.99
C GLU A 367 3.35 47.25 62.84
N GLN A 368 3.57 46.54 63.95
CA GLN A 368 4.07 45.16 63.91
C GLN A 368 3.08 44.19 63.23
N ARG A 369 1.77 44.39 63.39
CA ARG A 369 0.76 43.60 62.67
C ARG A 369 0.82 43.82 61.15
N ARG A 370 1.07 45.05 60.69
CA ARG A 370 1.27 45.34 59.25
C ARG A 370 2.52 44.66 58.72
N ALA A 371 3.63 44.77 59.44
CA ALA A 371 4.87 44.08 59.07
C ALA A 371 4.69 42.56 58.99
N LEU A 372 4.01 41.95 59.97
CA LEU A 372 3.64 40.53 59.95
C LEU A 372 2.82 40.17 58.72
N ALA A 373 1.79 40.95 58.40
CA ALA A 373 0.96 40.70 57.22
C ALA A 373 1.76 40.72 55.91
N CYS A 374 2.72 41.65 55.77
CA CYS A 374 3.60 41.72 54.60
C CYS A 374 4.48 40.47 54.48
N ILE A 375 5.08 40.04 55.60
CA ILE A 375 5.92 38.83 55.66
C ILE A 375 5.11 37.59 55.33
N ASP A 376 3.94 37.43 55.95
CA ASP A 376 3.05 36.28 55.74
C ASP A 376 2.58 36.21 54.28
N GLN A 377 2.19 37.35 53.69
CA GLN A 377 1.76 37.38 52.29
C GLN A 377 2.90 36.98 51.35
N LEU A 378 4.10 37.53 51.54
CA LEU A 378 5.27 37.15 50.73
C LEU A 378 5.60 35.65 50.91
N ALA A 379 5.57 35.15 52.15
CA ALA A 379 5.83 33.74 52.44
C ALA A 379 4.83 32.80 51.77
N VAL A 380 3.53 33.16 51.76
CA VAL A 380 2.49 32.39 51.09
C VAL A 380 2.71 32.35 49.58
N GLU A 381 3.00 33.49 48.94
CA GLU A 381 3.27 33.51 47.49
C GLU A 381 4.55 32.75 47.14
N TRP A 382 5.60 32.86 47.97
CA TRP A 382 6.82 32.08 47.80
C TRP A 382 6.54 30.56 47.89
N LEU A 383 5.78 30.11 48.88
CA LEU A 383 5.41 28.70 49.04
C LEU A 383 4.57 28.18 47.87
N ARG A 384 3.70 29.02 47.29
CA ARG A 384 2.96 28.65 46.06
C ARG A 384 3.90 28.41 44.89
N VAL A 385 4.85 29.32 44.66
CA VAL A 385 5.85 29.15 43.59
C VAL A 385 6.73 27.92 43.85
N LEU A 386 7.10 27.66 45.11
CA LEU A 386 7.88 26.48 45.49
C LEU A 386 7.15 25.17 45.18
N ARG A 387 5.82 25.14 45.33
CA ARG A 387 4.98 23.97 45.01
C ARG A 387 4.93 23.69 43.50
N ASP A 388 5.09 24.72 42.68
CA ASP A 388 5.07 24.61 41.22
C ASP A 388 6.44 24.21 40.63
N LEU A 389 7.47 24.07 41.49
CA LEU A 389 8.80 23.62 41.05
C LEU A 389 8.79 22.13 40.63
N PRO A 390 9.47 21.78 39.53
CA PRO A 390 9.54 20.40 39.05
C PRO A 390 10.36 19.50 39.99
N GLU A 391 10.06 18.20 39.96
CA GLU A 391 10.75 17.18 40.76
C GLU A 391 12.29 17.25 40.57
N GLY A 392 13.00 16.94 41.66
CA GLY A 392 14.47 16.98 41.70
C GLY A 392 15.09 18.38 41.77
N TRP A 393 14.30 19.45 41.91
CA TRP A 393 14.85 20.80 42.14
C TRP A 393 15.80 20.91 43.35
N PRO A 394 15.63 20.17 44.48
CA PRO A 394 16.58 20.27 45.59
C PRO A 394 17.96 19.74 45.23
N ARG A 395 18.03 18.68 44.40
CA ARG A 395 19.30 18.12 43.91
C ARG A 395 20.01 19.07 42.95
N ARG A 396 19.26 19.76 42.08
CA ARG A 396 19.80 20.79 41.18
C ARG A 396 20.33 21.99 41.96
N LEU A 397 19.61 22.41 43.00
CA LEU A 397 20.04 23.50 43.88
C LEU A 397 21.33 23.14 44.62
N ALA A 398 21.44 21.91 45.14
CA ALA A 398 22.63 21.42 45.83
C ALA A 398 23.87 21.27 44.93
N ALA A 399 23.69 21.22 43.61
CA ALA A 399 24.78 21.14 42.64
C ALA A 399 25.38 22.52 42.30
N LEU A 400 24.75 23.62 42.73
CA LEU A 400 25.23 24.97 42.48
C LEU A 400 26.34 25.32 43.47
N VAL A 401 27.43 25.90 42.96
CA VAL A 401 28.62 26.25 43.74
C VAL A 401 28.43 27.57 44.50
N ASP A 402 27.75 28.54 43.90
CA ASP A 402 27.42 29.82 44.52
C ASP A 402 25.89 30.04 44.47
N LEU A 403 25.25 29.81 45.62
CA LEU A 403 23.82 30.03 45.79
C LEU A 403 23.45 31.51 45.74
N ALA A 404 24.33 32.42 46.16
CA ALA A 404 24.04 33.85 46.20
C ALA A 404 24.07 34.46 44.78
N GLU A 405 25.00 34.01 43.94
CA GLU A 405 25.02 34.37 42.53
C GLU A 405 23.83 33.74 41.77
N ALA A 406 23.55 32.46 42.03
CA ALA A 406 22.44 31.74 41.38
C ALA A 406 21.04 32.19 41.81
N SER A 407 20.91 32.87 42.95
CA SER A 407 19.63 33.42 43.45
C SER A 407 19.27 34.76 42.79
N ARG A 408 20.13 35.31 41.92
CA ARG A 408 19.84 36.55 41.18
C ARG A 408 18.94 36.28 39.99
N TRP A 409 18.08 37.25 39.66
CA TRP A 409 17.23 37.14 38.48
C TRP A 409 18.07 37.18 37.20
N PRO A 410 17.79 36.28 36.22
CA PRO A 410 18.61 36.16 35.02
C PRO A 410 18.33 37.31 34.04
N GLY A 411 19.33 38.16 33.76
CA GLY A 411 19.31 39.16 32.69
C GLY A 411 19.81 40.56 33.09
N GLU A 412 20.26 41.34 32.10
CA GLU A 412 20.70 42.75 32.24
C GLU A 412 19.57 43.74 31.87
N VAL A 413 18.39 43.60 32.47
CA VAL A 413 17.27 44.54 32.28
C VAL A 413 17.11 45.35 33.58
N ASP A 414 16.85 46.66 33.47
CA ASP A 414 16.68 47.56 34.63
C ASP A 414 15.61 47.08 35.63
N GLU A 415 14.65 46.27 35.20
CA GLU A 415 13.65 45.65 36.07
C GLU A 415 14.24 44.53 36.95
N HIS A 416 15.24 43.78 36.46
CA HIS A 416 15.90 42.72 37.23
C HIS A 416 16.88 43.29 38.26
N THR A 417 17.48 44.45 38.01
CA THR A 417 18.33 45.15 39.00
C THR A 417 17.50 45.65 40.18
N ALA A 418 16.31 46.21 39.93
CA ALA A 418 15.37 46.61 40.98
C ALA A 418 14.89 45.41 41.83
N ARG A 419 14.59 44.28 41.20
CA ARG A 419 14.17 43.05 41.91
C ARG A 419 15.29 42.45 42.76
N ASN A 420 16.51 42.39 42.22
CA ASN A 420 17.68 41.94 42.98
C ASN A 420 17.99 42.88 44.16
N ALA A 421 17.84 44.20 43.97
CA ALA A 421 18.00 45.17 45.05
C ALA A 421 16.93 45.02 46.14
N ALA A 422 15.67 44.76 45.78
CA ALA A 422 14.62 44.43 46.74
C ALA A 422 14.94 43.16 47.54
N LEU A 423 15.41 42.10 46.88
CA LEU A 423 15.78 40.83 47.52
C LEU A 423 16.94 41.00 48.51
N VAL A 424 17.94 41.81 48.16
CA VAL A 424 19.03 42.19 49.08
C VAL A 424 18.51 43.01 50.25
N ALA A 425 17.68 44.03 50.00
CA ALA A 425 17.09 44.86 51.04
C ALA A 425 16.24 44.03 52.02
N TRP A 426 15.48 43.05 51.52
CA TRP A 426 14.73 42.10 52.35
C TRP A 426 15.66 41.29 53.27
N HIS A 427 16.77 40.77 52.75
CA HIS A 427 17.75 40.04 53.55
C HIS A 427 18.43 40.93 54.61
N ASP A 428 18.77 42.16 54.26
CA ASP A 428 19.38 43.11 55.19
C ASP A 428 18.41 43.47 56.34
N MET A 429 17.11 43.59 56.04
CA MET A 429 16.05 43.82 57.04
C MET A 429 15.87 42.62 57.99
N VAL A 430 16.09 41.38 57.53
CA VAL A 430 15.98 40.16 58.35
C VAL A 430 17.25 39.91 59.18
N GLY A 431 18.43 40.29 58.67
CA GLY A 431 19.74 40.05 59.29
C GLY A 431 20.17 41.11 60.31
N SER A 432 19.49 42.26 60.41
CA SER A 432 19.79 43.30 61.37
C SER A 432 19.33 42.90 62.78
N GLU A 433 20.24 42.32 63.58
CA GLU A 433 20.02 42.10 65.00
C GLU A 433 19.95 43.45 65.76
N GLY A 434 18.75 44.06 65.75
CA GLY A 434 18.20 44.71 66.94
C GLY A 434 18.53 46.18 67.22
N GLN A 435 18.81 47.06 66.25
CA GLN A 435 19.07 48.49 66.57
C GLN A 435 18.36 49.56 65.73
N GLY A 436 17.49 49.20 64.78
CA GLY A 436 16.70 50.18 63.99
C GLY A 436 15.20 50.04 64.21
N GLU A 437 14.46 51.15 64.21
CA GLU A 437 13.02 51.12 63.91
C GLU A 437 12.84 50.55 62.50
N LEU A 438 11.96 49.55 62.37
CA LEU A 438 11.65 48.90 61.10
C LEU A 438 10.88 49.90 60.22
N ASP A 439 11.44 50.26 59.07
CA ASP A 439 10.74 51.09 58.08
C ASP A 439 9.71 50.24 57.33
N ILE A 440 8.44 50.41 57.72
CA ILE A 440 7.31 49.63 57.20
C ILE A 440 7.02 49.98 55.74
N GLU A 441 7.21 51.24 55.33
CA GLU A 441 6.98 51.66 53.94
C GLU A 441 8.02 51.02 53.01
N ALA A 442 9.28 50.96 53.44
CA ALA A 442 10.33 50.25 52.73
C ALA A 442 10.08 48.74 52.65
N LEU A 443 9.56 48.13 53.72
CA LEU A 443 9.19 46.71 53.75
C LEU A 443 8.03 46.40 52.79
N GLU A 444 6.99 47.23 52.78
CA GLU A 444 5.84 47.11 51.87
C GLU A 444 6.27 47.26 50.40
N ALA A 445 7.10 48.25 50.07
CA ALA A 445 7.61 48.44 48.71
C ALA A 445 8.47 47.26 48.24
N CYS A 446 9.30 46.71 49.14
CA CYS A 446 10.11 45.53 48.87
C CYS A 446 9.24 44.29 48.65
N GLN A 447 8.27 44.06 49.54
CA GLN A 447 7.33 42.95 49.46
C GLN A 447 6.53 42.98 48.15
N GLN A 448 6.00 44.15 47.77
CA GLN A 448 5.22 44.29 46.54
C GLN A 448 6.08 43.97 45.30
N THR A 449 7.30 44.50 45.25
CA THR A 449 8.24 44.23 44.14
C THR A 449 8.57 42.73 44.02
N LEU A 450 8.73 42.04 45.15
CA LEU A 450 9.02 40.59 45.17
C LEU A 450 7.80 39.74 44.81
N VAL A 451 6.60 40.11 45.28
CA VAL A 451 5.35 39.40 44.93
C VAL A 451 5.06 39.52 43.43
N ASP A 452 5.19 40.72 42.86
CA ASP A 452 4.99 40.93 41.43
C ASP A 452 6.01 40.12 40.61
N ALA A 453 7.28 40.11 41.04
CA ALA A 453 8.31 39.29 40.41
C ALA A 453 8.02 37.78 40.50
N LEU A 454 7.53 37.28 41.63
CA LEU A 454 7.13 35.88 41.81
C LEU A 454 5.94 35.51 40.90
N GLY A 455 4.98 36.42 40.72
CA GLY A 455 3.84 36.24 39.82
C GLY A 455 4.24 36.14 38.36
N GLU A 456 5.20 36.96 37.92
CA GLU A 456 5.67 36.95 36.52
C GLU A 456 6.43 35.69 36.13
N LEU A 457 7.10 35.02 37.07
CA LEU A 457 7.89 33.81 36.81
C LEU A 457 7.04 32.69 36.18
N ASN A 458 5.74 32.63 36.46
CA ASN A 458 4.78 31.70 35.86
C ASN A 458 5.31 30.26 35.74
N LEU A 459 6.03 29.79 36.77
CA LEU A 459 6.73 28.50 36.75
C LEU A 459 5.78 27.33 36.49
N GLY A 460 4.54 27.41 36.98
CA GLY A 460 3.51 26.41 36.70
C GLY A 460 3.14 26.29 35.22
N GLU A 461 3.00 27.41 34.49
CA GLU A 461 2.74 27.37 33.04
C GLU A 461 3.97 26.91 32.27
N GLN A 462 5.17 27.37 32.64
CA GLN A 462 6.42 26.95 32.01
C GLN A 462 6.67 25.44 32.22
N ALA A 463 6.42 24.91 33.42
CA ALA A 463 6.52 23.49 33.72
C ALA A 463 5.53 22.67 32.88
N ARG A 464 4.26 23.10 32.82
CA ARG A 464 3.24 22.46 31.95
C ARG A 464 3.59 22.55 30.48
N ASN A 465 4.18 23.65 30.02
CA ASN A 465 4.64 23.79 28.64
C ASN A 465 5.82 22.88 28.35
N ARG A 466 6.79 22.77 29.28
CA ARG A 466 7.91 21.84 29.17
C ARG A 466 7.43 20.40 29.16
N GLU A 467 6.45 20.03 29.98
CA GLU A 467 5.86 18.69 29.99
C GLU A 467 5.09 18.41 28.68
N ARG A 468 4.33 19.38 28.18
CA ARG A 468 3.69 19.29 26.86
C ARG A 468 4.71 19.11 25.74
N GLN A 469 5.82 19.84 25.77
CA GLN A 469 6.92 19.70 24.82
C GLN A 469 7.59 18.33 24.94
N ALA A 470 7.89 17.85 26.15
CA ALA A 470 8.45 16.51 26.36
C ALA A 470 7.53 15.42 25.79
N ARG A 471 6.23 15.49 26.06
CA ARG A 471 5.24 14.57 25.47
C ARG A 471 5.17 14.67 23.95
N GLN A 472 5.31 15.88 23.38
CA GLN A 472 5.37 16.07 21.94
C GLN A 472 6.64 15.48 21.32
N VAL A 473 7.79 15.64 21.98
CA VAL A 473 9.07 15.05 21.56
C VAL A 473 8.96 13.53 21.60
N ASP A 474 8.54 12.93 22.72
CA ASP A 474 8.33 11.48 22.84
C ASP A 474 7.36 10.94 21.78
N GLY A 475 6.26 11.66 21.54
CA GLY A 475 5.30 11.31 20.49
C GLY A 475 5.89 11.42 19.08
N GLY A 476 6.76 12.39 18.84
CA GLY A 476 7.50 12.55 17.58
C GLY A 476 8.53 11.45 17.37
N GLU A 477 9.30 11.10 18.40
CA GLU A 477 10.28 10.02 18.37
C GLU A 477 9.63 8.66 18.06
N ARG A 478 8.48 8.36 18.68
CA ARG A 478 7.73 7.13 18.40
C ARG A 478 7.27 7.06 16.95
N LYS A 479 6.68 8.14 16.42
CA LYS A 479 6.24 8.20 15.02
C LYS A 479 7.40 8.06 14.04
N LEU A 480 8.54 8.68 14.34
CA LEU A 480 9.75 8.55 13.53
C LEU A 480 10.24 7.10 13.54
N ALA A 481 10.28 6.45 14.71
CA ALA A 481 10.69 5.06 14.83
C ALA A 481 9.76 4.10 14.05
N GLU A 482 8.44 4.31 14.14
CA GLU A 482 7.45 3.56 13.35
C GLU A 482 7.67 3.73 11.84
N ALA A 483 7.84 4.98 11.38
CA ALA A 483 8.09 5.27 9.97
C ALA A 483 9.41 4.69 9.46
N LEU A 484 10.48 4.74 10.27
CA LEU A 484 11.77 4.13 9.94
C LEU A 484 11.68 2.60 9.88
N ALA A 485 10.93 1.98 10.79
CA ALA A 485 10.68 0.55 10.77
C ALA A 485 9.89 0.14 9.51
N GLU A 486 8.85 0.88 9.14
CA GLU A 486 8.10 0.64 7.91
C GLU A 486 8.99 0.82 6.66
N ALA A 487 9.78 1.89 6.62
CA ALA A 487 10.70 2.18 5.51
C ALA A 487 11.79 1.10 5.36
N ALA A 488 12.31 0.55 6.45
CA ALA A 488 13.30 -0.53 6.43
C ALA A 488 12.76 -1.82 5.77
N HIS A 489 11.46 -2.09 5.90
CA HIS A 489 10.79 -3.26 5.29
C HIS A 489 10.20 -2.96 3.90
N SER A 490 10.14 -1.69 3.50
CA SER A 490 9.59 -1.28 2.21
C SER A 490 10.53 -1.64 1.06
N ARG A 491 9.94 -2.15 -0.03
CA ARG A 491 10.67 -2.42 -1.28
C ARG A 491 10.90 -1.17 -2.14
N MET A 492 10.39 -0.02 -1.70
CA MET A 492 10.50 1.25 -2.43
C MET A 492 11.92 1.84 -2.35
N PHE A 493 12.71 1.43 -1.36
CA PHE A 493 14.06 1.94 -1.11
C PHE A 493 15.13 0.93 -1.53
N SER A 494 16.26 1.45 -2.04
CA SER A 494 17.42 0.62 -2.38
C SER A 494 18.03 -0.04 -1.13
N ASP A 495 18.83 -1.10 -1.31
CA ASP A 495 19.51 -1.75 -0.17
C ASP A 495 20.43 -0.78 0.59
N THR A 496 21.06 0.16 -0.12
CA THR A 496 21.89 1.21 0.49
C THR A 496 21.09 2.25 1.26
N GLU A 497 19.91 2.64 0.77
CA GLU A 497 19.00 3.54 1.49
C GLU A 497 18.41 2.85 2.72
N ARG A 498 17.99 1.58 2.59
CA ARG A 498 17.50 0.79 3.72
C ARG A 498 18.56 0.61 4.79
N ALA A 499 19.81 0.37 4.42
CA ALA A 499 20.92 0.30 5.38
C ALA A 499 21.15 1.64 6.10
N ARG A 500 21.05 2.78 5.40
CA ARG A 500 21.12 4.11 6.03
C ARG A 500 19.96 4.35 6.98
N LEU A 501 18.74 4.05 6.56
CA LEU A 501 17.52 4.23 7.37
C LEU A 501 17.51 3.31 8.59
N ALA A 502 17.94 2.05 8.45
CA ALA A 502 18.05 1.10 9.56
C ALA A 502 19.15 1.47 10.58
N GLY A 503 20.16 2.25 10.16
CA GLY A 503 21.18 2.78 11.07
C GLY A 503 20.69 3.88 12.02
N LEU A 504 19.53 4.46 11.75
CA LEU A 504 18.96 5.55 12.53
C LEU A 504 18.06 4.99 13.64
N THR A 505 18.64 4.76 14.82
CA THR A 505 17.94 4.15 15.96
C THR A 505 17.39 5.16 16.97
N HIS A 506 17.94 6.39 16.99
CA HIS A 506 17.56 7.45 17.92
C HIS A 506 17.45 8.82 17.21
N ALA A 507 16.58 9.69 17.73
CA ALA A 507 16.42 11.06 17.23
C ALA A 507 17.55 11.97 17.72
N SER A 508 18.77 11.73 17.25
CA SER A 508 19.89 12.66 17.45
C SER A 508 19.87 13.76 16.39
N ALA A 509 20.49 14.91 16.68
CA ALA A 509 20.61 16.00 15.72
C ALA A 509 21.35 15.56 14.44
N GLU A 510 22.37 14.71 14.56
CA GLU A 510 23.10 14.13 13.44
C GLU A 510 22.22 13.19 12.61
N ALA A 511 21.42 12.33 13.27
CA ALA A 511 20.50 11.42 12.60
C ALA A 511 19.42 12.17 11.79
N LEU A 512 18.92 13.29 12.33
CA LEU A 512 17.95 14.13 11.64
C LEU A 512 18.56 14.87 10.43
N ASP A 513 19.80 15.33 10.55
CA ASP A 513 20.52 15.97 9.44
C ASP A 513 20.80 14.95 8.32
N ASP A 514 21.20 13.73 8.66
CA ASP A 514 21.39 12.64 7.69
C ASP A 514 20.09 12.24 7.00
N LEU A 515 18.96 12.23 7.72
CA LEU A 515 17.62 12.04 7.13
C LEU A 515 17.26 13.16 6.15
N SER A 516 17.53 14.42 6.52
CA SER A 516 17.30 15.56 5.64
C SER A 516 18.12 15.45 4.37
N ARG A 517 19.41 15.09 4.48
CA ARG A 517 20.29 14.90 3.31
C ARG A 517 19.82 13.76 2.42
N LEU A 518 19.36 12.65 3.01
CA LEU A 518 18.77 11.54 2.25
C LEU A 518 17.52 11.99 1.49
N HIS A 519 16.65 12.77 2.15
CA HIS A 519 15.46 13.34 1.53
C HIS A 519 15.82 14.24 0.35
N ASP A 520 16.77 15.15 0.53
CA ASP A 520 17.24 16.06 -0.53
C ASP A 520 17.86 15.28 -1.69
N GLN A 521 18.63 14.23 -1.40
CA GLN A 521 19.21 13.35 -2.41
C GLN A 521 18.12 12.64 -3.23
N LEU A 522 17.10 12.07 -2.57
CA LEU A 522 15.99 11.39 -3.23
C LEU A 522 15.13 12.37 -4.05
N ALA A 523 14.91 13.59 -3.54
CA ALA A 523 14.22 14.65 -4.27
C ALA A 523 14.98 15.05 -5.54
N GLY A 524 16.31 15.22 -5.44
CA GLY A 524 17.16 15.51 -6.60
C GLY A 524 17.14 14.38 -7.64
N GLN A 525 17.23 13.12 -7.20
CA GLN A 525 17.11 11.97 -8.10
C GLN A 525 15.74 11.90 -8.79
N LEU A 526 14.66 12.19 -8.07
CA LEU A 526 13.31 12.22 -8.63
C LEU A 526 13.18 13.28 -9.71
N ASP A 527 13.72 14.48 -9.50
CA ASP A 527 13.70 15.54 -10.50
C ASP A 527 14.56 15.21 -11.72
N ASP A 528 15.74 14.63 -11.54
CA ASP A 528 16.55 14.11 -12.64
C ASP A 528 15.80 13.03 -13.45
N HIS A 529 15.06 12.15 -12.77
CA HIS A 529 14.21 11.15 -13.41
C HIS A 529 13.08 11.77 -14.22
N LYS A 530 12.38 12.80 -13.68
CA LYS A 530 11.33 13.53 -14.42
C LYS A 530 11.89 14.18 -15.69
N ILE A 531 13.02 14.87 -15.58
CA ILE A 531 13.69 15.49 -16.73
C ILE A 531 14.08 14.43 -17.77
N ARG A 532 14.57 13.27 -17.32
CA ARG A 532 14.91 12.16 -18.22
C ARG A 532 13.67 11.61 -18.93
N VAL A 533 12.55 11.46 -18.23
CA VAL A 533 11.28 11.01 -18.81
C VAL A 533 10.78 12.01 -19.86
N GLU A 534 10.82 13.31 -19.56
CA GLU A 534 10.47 14.36 -20.54
C GLU A 534 11.35 14.31 -21.79
N ARG A 535 12.68 14.14 -21.62
CA ARG A 535 13.61 13.97 -22.75
C ARG A 535 13.31 12.73 -23.58
N LEU A 536 12.94 11.62 -22.93
CA LEU A 536 12.55 10.39 -23.63
C LEU A 536 11.24 10.56 -24.39
N HIS A 537 10.26 11.27 -23.84
CA HIS A 537 9.02 11.60 -24.54
C HIS A 537 9.29 12.49 -25.76
N ALA A 538 10.08 13.55 -25.61
CA ALA A 538 10.46 14.40 -26.73
C ALA A 538 11.22 13.62 -27.82
N SER A 539 12.14 12.74 -27.43
CA SER A 539 12.84 11.85 -28.36
C SER A 539 11.89 10.88 -29.05
N ARG A 540 10.88 10.34 -28.35
CA ARG A 540 9.87 9.45 -28.93
C ARG A 540 9.07 10.19 -30.00
N GLU A 541 8.55 11.37 -29.69
CA GLU A 541 7.81 12.21 -30.65
C GLU A 541 8.65 12.55 -31.88
N GLN A 542 9.94 12.87 -31.69
CA GLN A 542 10.86 13.12 -32.80
C GLN A 542 11.07 11.87 -33.68
N ILE A 543 11.22 10.69 -33.07
CA ILE A 543 11.34 9.42 -33.80
C ILE A 543 10.05 9.12 -34.56
N GLU A 544 8.88 9.28 -33.94
CA GLU A 544 7.57 9.10 -34.57
C GLU A 544 7.41 10.03 -35.78
N GLY A 545 7.73 11.32 -35.64
CA GLY A 545 7.74 12.28 -36.74
C GLY A 545 8.67 11.86 -37.89
N THR A 546 9.90 11.46 -37.56
CA THR A 546 10.89 10.99 -38.55
C THR A 546 10.43 9.71 -39.26
N LEU A 547 9.76 8.80 -38.54
CA LEU A 547 9.21 7.57 -39.11
C LEU A 547 8.05 7.88 -40.06
N VAL A 548 7.16 8.81 -39.71
CA VAL A 548 6.09 9.29 -40.59
C VAL A 548 6.68 9.87 -41.87
N GLU A 549 7.72 10.70 -41.78
CA GLU A 549 8.39 11.28 -42.96
C GLU A 549 9.02 10.20 -43.84
N ARG A 550 9.79 9.26 -43.25
CA ARG A 550 10.44 8.17 -44.00
C ARG A 550 9.42 7.24 -44.65
N LEU A 551 8.36 6.84 -43.94
CA LEU A 551 7.33 5.98 -44.51
C LEU A 551 6.50 6.71 -45.57
N SER A 552 6.26 8.01 -45.41
CA SER A 552 5.64 8.83 -46.46
C SER A 552 6.50 8.88 -47.73
N SER A 553 7.83 9.01 -47.59
CA SER A 553 8.76 8.90 -48.73
C SER A 553 8.67 7.52 -49.38
N ILE A 554 8.69 6.44 -48.59
CA ILE A 554 8.57 5.08 -49.10
C ILE A 554 7.24 4.87 -49.84
N ILE A 555 6.14 5.45 -49.35
CA ILE A 555 4.82 5.39 -50.01
C ILE A 555 4.84 6.16 -51.32
N SER A 556 5.45 7.34 -51.38
CA SER A 556 5.62 8.10 -52.61
C SER A 556 6.45 7.34 -53.66
N ASP A 557 7.53 6.67 -53.21
CA ASP A 557 8.36 5.83 -54.06
C ASP A 557 7.59 4.60 -54.55
N ALA A 558 6.88 3.92 -53.65
CA ALA A 558 6.02 2.79 -53.94
C ALA A 558 4.87 3.18 -54.90
N ALA A 559 4.29 4.37 -54.76
CA ALA A 559 3.26 4.90 -55.64
C ALA A 559 3.77 5.04 -57.07
N GLY A 560 4.91 5.71 -57.26
CA GLY A 560 5.47 5.84 -58.60
C GLY A 560 6.01 4.51 -59.15
N ASN A 561 6.45 3.58 -58.31
CA ASN A 561 6.82 2.24 -58.74
C ASN A 561 5.59 1.44 -59.20
N LEU A 562 4.46 1.56 -58.48
CA LEU A 562 3.20 0.96 -58.88
C LEU A 562 2.68 1.54 -60.20
N ASP A 563 2.86 2.83 -60.43
CA ASP A 563 2.49 3.46 -61.70
C ASP A 563 3.34 2.97 -62.88
N ILE A 564 4.65 2.77 -62.67
CA ILE A 564 5.51 2.12 -63.67
C ILE A 564 5.04 0.70 -63.93
N LEU A 565 4.78 -0.08 -62.88
CA LEU A 565 4.28 -1.46 -63.03
C LEU A 565 2.96 -1.49 -63.80
N LYS A 566 1.99 -0.61 -63.48
CA LYS A 566 0.70 -0.50 -64.19
C LYS A 566 0.90 -0.14 -65.67
N ARG A 567 1.87 0.74 -65.98
CA ARG A 567 2.17 1.17 -67.34
C ARG A 567 2.82 0.04 -68.15
N VAL A 568 3.83 -0.62 -67.59
CA VAL A 568 4.55 -1.73 -68.23
C VAL A 568 3.64 -2.95 -68.38
N ALA A 569 2.82 -3.25 -67.37
CA ALA A 569 1.85 -4.34 -67.42
C ALA A 569 0.81 -4.14 -68.54
N LYS A 570 0.40 -2.89 -68.80
CA LYS A 570 -0.57 -2.53 -69.85
C LYS A 570 0.03 -2.30 -71.24
N SER A 571 1.36 -2.19 -71.38
CA SER A 571 1.98 -1.88 -72.66
C SER A 571 1.98 -3.10 -73.59
N SER A 572 1.10 -3.13 -74.58
CA SER A 572 1.12 -4.12 -75.67
C SER A 572 0.91 -3.41 -77.02
N GLY A 573 1.34 -4.04 -78.12
CA GLY A 573 1.03 -3.57 -79.48
C GLY A 573 -0.47 -3.58 -79.77
N GLU A 574 -0.88 -3.00 -80.90
CA GLU A 574 -2.30 -3.00 -81.34
C GLU A 574 -2.85 -4.45 -81.38
N GLY A 575 -3.72 -4.79 -80.42
CA GLY A 575 -4.34 -6.12 -80.31
C GLY A 575 -3.64 -7.14 -79.39
N GLY A 576 -2.55 -6.79 -78.72
CA GLY A 576 -1.75 -7.75 -77.92
C GLY A 576 -2.29 -8.11 -76.52
N ALA A 577 -1.64 -9.11 -75.90
CA ALA A 577 -1.92 -9.56 -74.53
C ALA A 577 -1.30 -8.63 -73.47
N PHE A 578 -2.02 -8.35 -72.38
CA PHE A 578 -1.57 -7.44 -71.32
C PHE A 578 -2.16 -7.76 -69.94
N PHE A 579 -1.49 -7.27 -68.89
CA PHE A 579 -1.96 -7.37 -67.52
C PHE A 579 -2.56 -6.04 -67.04
N GLU A 580 -3.76 -6.10 -66.47
CA GLU A 580 -4.34 -5.01 -65.70
C GLU A 580 -4.05 -5.24 -64.21
N VAL A 581 -3.14 -4.43 -63.67
CA VAL A 581 -2.81 -4.39 -62.23
C VAL A 581 -3.68 -3.34 -61.55
N LYS A 582 -4.59 -3.78 -60.67
CA LYS A 582 -5.33 -2.92 -59.74
C LYS A 582 -4.71 -3.05 -58.36
N ALA A 583 -4.36 -1.91 -57.79
CA ALA A 583 -3.91 -1.78 -56.41
C ALA A 583 -4.02 -0.29 -56.04
N SER A 584 -4.37 -0.05 -54.79
CA SER A 584 -4.51 1.26 -54.18
C SER A 584 -3.55 1.37 -53.01
N LEU A 585 -3.06 2.59 -52.77
CA LEU A 585 -2.16 2.90 -51.66
C LEU A 585 -2.95 3.58 -50.55
N ILE A 586 -2.54 3.32 -49.31
CA ILE A 586 -3.14 3.96 -48.14
C ILE A 586 -2.97 5.49 -48.16
N GLY A 587 -3.96 6.18 -47.60
CA GLY A 587 -3.91 7.62 -47.38
C GLY A 587 -3.04 8.02 -46.18
N PRO A 588 -2.74 9.33 -46.01
CA PRO A 588 -1.91 9.84 -44.92
C PRO A 588 -2.48 9.58 -43.53
N ASP A 589 -3.81 9.54 -43.37
CA ASP A 589 -4.44 9.26 -42.07
C ASP A 589 -4.31 7.77 -41.71
N GLN A 590 -4.55 6.88 -42.68
CA GLN A 590 -4.36 5.43 -42.51
C GLN A 590 -2.88 5.06 -42.27
N LEU A 591 -1.94 5.85 -42.79
CA LEU A 591 -0.52 5.71 -42.49
C LEU A 591 -0.21 5.99 -41.02
N ARG A 592 -0.81 7.03 -40.44
CA ARG A 592 -0.66 7.33 -39.00
C ARG A 592 -1.20 6.19 -38.15
N ASP A 593 -2.36 5.64 -38.52
CA ASP A 593 -2.95 4.49 -37.82
C ASP A 593 -2.06 3.24 -37.92
N LEU A 594 -1.47 2.98 -39.10
CA LEU A 594 -0.52 1.89 -39.28
C LEU A 594 0.73 2.06 -38.40
N ILE A 595 1.27 3.28 -38.31
CA ILE A 595 2.44 3.59 -37.47
C ILE A 595 2.09 3.43 -35.98
N ALA A 596 0.94 3.95 -35.54
CA ALA A 596 0.48 3.79 -34.17
C ALA A 596 0.31 2.32 -33.80
N THR A 597 -0.25 1.52 -34.72
CA THR A 597 -0.40 0.06 -34.52
C THR A 597 0.96 -0.64 -34.46
N LEU A 598 1.91 -0.28 -35.33
CA LEU A 598 3.26 -0.88 -35.31
C LEU A 598 4.02 -0.53 -34.03
N LEU A 599 3.90 0.70 -33.53
CA LEU A 599 4.51 1.10 -32.26
C LEU A 599 3.86 0.38 -31.08
N ALA A 600 2.55 0.21 -31.09
CA ALA A 600 1.84 -0.58 -30.08
C ALA A 600 2.28 -2.06 -30.07
N ASP A 601 2.43 -2.68 -31.24
CA ASP A 601 2.94 -4.06 -31.36
C ASP A 601 4.38 -4.18 -30.80
N ILE A 602 5.23 -3.19 -31.08
CA ILE A 602 6.62 -3.14 -30.57
C ILE A 602 6.61 -2.96 -29.04
N ASP A 603 5.80 -2.03 -28.54
CA ASP A 603 5.65 -1.76 -27.10
C ASP A 603 5.13 -3.01 -26.37
N GLU A 604 4.15 -3.71 -26.92
CA GLU A 604 3.62 -4.96 -26.37
C GLU A 604 4.68 -6.07 -26.35
N HIS A 605 5.44 -6.22 -27.43
CA HIS A 605 6.53 -7.19 -27.52
C HIS A 605 7.64 -6.88 -26.51
N GLN A 606 8.00 -5.59 -26.34
CA GLN A 606 8.98 -5.16 -25.32
C GLN A 606 8.46 -5.34 -23.89
N ALA A 607 7.19 -5.05 -23.63
CA ALA A 607 6.57 -5.27 -22.33
C ALA A 607 6.45 -6.76 -21.99
N ALA A 608 6.20 -7.61 -22.97
CA ALA A 608 6.24 -9.07 -22.81
C ALA A 608 7.66 -9.57 -22.52
N MET A 609 8.68 -8.98 -23.17
CA MET A 609 10.09 -9.25 -22.89
C MET A 609 10.48 -8.89 -21.46
N ARG A 610 10.14 -7.68 -20.98
CA ARG A 610 10.44 -7.24 -19.61
C ARG A 610 9.80 -8.14 -18.56
N ARG A 611 8.50 -8.43 -18.70
CA ARG A 611 7.76 -9.33 -17.78
C ARG A 611 8.34 -10.74 -17.69
N ARG A 612 9.01 -11.22 -18.74
CA ARG A 612 9.65 -12.55 -18.75
C ARG A 612 11.07 -12.50 -18.22
N ALA A 613 11.84 -11.46 -18.55
CA ALA A 613 13.17 -11.25 -17.96
C ALA A 613 13.10 -11.12 -16.43
N GLU A 614 12.05 -10.51 -15.89
CA GLU A 614 11.77 -10.45 -14.45
C GLU A 614 11.38 -11.80 -13.83
N ARG A 615 10.74 -12.70 -14.60
CA ARG A 615 10.39 -14.06 -14.14
C ARG A 615 11.55 -15.03 -14.18
N ASP A 616 12.38 -14.96 -15.22
CA ASP A 616 13.39 -15.98 -15.52
C ASP A 616 14.81 -15.57 -15.06
N GLY A 617 14.97 -14.43 -14.40
CA GLY A 617 16.23 -14.04 -13.73
C GLY A 617 17.36 -13.60 -14.67
N GLY A 618 17.06 -13.32 -15.93
CA GLY A 618 18.04 -12.91 -16.94
C GLY A 618 17.81 -13.63 -18.27
N MET A 619 18.22 -13.02 -19.38
CA MET A 619 17.99 -13.54 -20.72
C MET A 619 19.23 -14.19 -21.31
N VAL A 620 19.04 -15.34 -22.00
CA VAL A 620 20.08 -15.97 -22.81
C VAL A 620 20.16 -15.23 -24.16
N ASP A 621 21.33 -14.70 -24.49
CA ASP A 621 21.59 -13.77 -25.62
C ASP A 621 21.19 -14.36 -27.00
N GLY A 622 21.11 -15.68 -27.12
CA GLY A 622 20.66 -16.39 -28.33
C GLY A 622 19.14 -16.37 -28.58
N GLU A 623 18.32 -16.27 -27.53
CA GLU A 623 16.86 -16.21 -27.67
C GLU A 623 16.36 -14.82 -28.07
N ALA A 624 17.05 -13.77 -27.61
CA ALA A 624 16.73 -12.38 -27.96
C ALA A 624 16.82 -12.16 -29.48
N ARG A 625 17.92 -12.61 -30.11
CA ARG A 625 18.14 -12.43 -31.56
C ARG A 625 17.10 -13.14 -32.42
N ARG A 626 16.72 -14.38 -32.07
CA ARG A 626 15.70 -15.13 -32.82
C ARG A 626 14.33 -14.44 -32.77
N ARG A 627 13.98 -13.87 -31.61
CA ARG A 627 12.72 -13.16 -31.40
C ARG A 627 12.70 -11.79 -32.10
N ASP A 628 13.83 -11.08 -32.11
CA ASP A 628 13.97 -9.84 -32.88
C ASP A 628 13.79 -10.10 -34.39
N ASP A 629 14.33 -11.20 -34.92
CA ASP A 629 14.12 -11.61 -36.31
C ASP A 629 12.66 -11.97 -36.61
N ASP A 630 11.94 -12.54 -35.64
CA ASP A 630 10.50 -12.81 -35.76
C ASP A 630 9.67 -11.53 -35.74
N LEU A 631 9.99 -10.58 -34.84
CA LEU A 631 9.36 -9.25 -34.79
C LEU A 631 9.60 -8.49 -36.10
N LEU A 632 10.83 -8.47 -36.62
CA LEU A 632 11.16 -7.87 -37.90
C LEU A 632 10.37 -8.49 -39.06
N ARG A 633 10.20 -9.82 -39.06
CA ARG A 633 9.36 -10.51 -40.05
C ARG A 633 7.90 -10.12 -39.94
N GLN A 634 7.36 -9.98 -38.72
CA GLN A 634 5.98 -9.55 -38.49
C GLN A 634 5.75 -8.11 -38.93
N ILE A 635 6.62 -7.17 -38.51
CA ILE A 635 6.59 -5.76 -38.90
C ILE A 635 6.62 -5.66 -40.42
N ARG A 636 7.55 -6.35 -41.08
CA ARG A 636 7.67 -6.34 -42.55
C ARG A 636 6.40 -6.83 -43.23
N ARG A 637 5.81 -7.95 -42.77
CA ARG A 637 4.55 -8.48 -43.32
C ARG A 637 3.39 -7.49 -43.13
N ARG A 638 3.32 -6.82 -41.97
CA ARG A 638 2.26 -5.87 -41.64
C ARG A 638 2.37 -4.59 -42.45
N ILE A 639 3.59 -4.08 -42.64
CA ILE A 639 3.86 -2.95 -43.55
C ILE A 639 3.40 -3.31 -44.97
N TYR A 640 3.84 -4.43 -45.55
CA TYR A 640 3.46 -4.77 -46.93
C TYR A 640 1.96 -5.02 -47.12
N ARG A 641 1.29 -5.64 -46.16
CA ARG A 641 -0.18 -5.84 -46.20
C ARG A 641 -0.95 -4.56 -45.94
N GLY A 642 -0.42 -3.68 -45.10
CA GLY A 642 -1.03 -2.40 -44.76
C GLY A 642 -0.89 -1.38 -45.88
N LEU A 643 0.25 -1.36 -46.60
CA LEU A 643 0.55 -0.34 -47.62
C LEU A 643 -0.32 -0.45 -48.90
N PHE A 644 -0.66 -1.66 -49.33
CA PHE A 644 -1.40 -1.92 -50.56
C PHE A 644 -2.74 -2.58 -50.25
N HIS A 645 -3.84 -1.99 -50.71
CA HIS A 645 -5.18 -2.59 -50.65
C HIS A 645 -5.78 -2.77 -52.04
N ASP A 646 -6.82 -3.61 -52.13
CA ASP A 646 -7.51 -3.95 -53.39
C ASP A 646 -6.59 -4.49 -54.50
N VAL A 647 -5.60 -5.31 -54.11
CA VAL A 647 -4.64 -5.90 -55.05
C VAL A 647 -5.32 -6.98 -55.90
N ALA A 648 -5.48 -6.71 -57.19
CA ALA A 648 -6.00 -7.65 -58.16
C ALA A 648 -5.27 -7.53 -59.49
N ILE A 649 -4.77 -8.66 -60.02
CA ILE A 649 -4.17 -8.74 -61.34
C ILE A 649 -5.16 -9.47 -62.26
N ARG A 650 -5.51 -8.82 -63.37
CA ARG A 650 -6.36 -9.40 -64.41
C ARG A 650 -5.59 -9.47 -65.71
N LEU A 651 -5.84 -10.49 -66.51
CA LEU A 651 -5.13 -10.76 -67.74
C LEU A 651 -6.09 -10.66 -68.93
N LYS A 652 -5.63 -10.01 -70.01
CA LYS A 652 -6.23 -10.13 -71.33
C LYS A 652 -5.26 -10.90 -72.23
N HIS A 653 -5.71 -12.00 -72.83
CA HIS A 653 -4.94 -12.77 -73.80
C HIS A 653 -5.86 -13.43 -74.82
N ASP A 654 -5.72 -13.06 -76.09
CA ASP A 654 -6.71 -13.39 -77.12
C ASP A 654 -6.71 -14.88 -77.50
N ALA A 655 -5.56 -15.56 -77.48
CA ALA A 655 -5.48 -17.01 -77.67
C ALA A 655 -5.98 -17.86 -76.47
N ILE A 656 -6.07 -17.30 -75.26
CA ILE A 656 -6.60 -18.01 -74.06
C ILE A 656 -8.12 -17.77 -73.94
N ARG A 657 -8.56 -16.56 -74.27
CA ARG A 657 -9.96 -16.15 -74.28
C ARG A 657 -10.25 -15.30 -75.54
N PRO A 658 -10.91 -15.87 -76.56
CA PRO A 658 -11.12 -15.20 -77.86
C PRO A 658 -12.06 -13.98 -77.84
N HIS A 659 -12.66 -13.65 -76.69
CA HIS A 659 -13.59 -12.52 -76.53
C HIS A 659 -12.93 -11.26 -75.93
N GLY A 660 -11.60 -11.24 -75.73
CA GLY A 660 -10.87 -10.07 -75.24
C GLY A 660 -11.27 -9.62 -73.82
N ARG A 661 -11.98 -10.47 -73.06
CA ARG A 661 -12.39 -10.19 -71.67
C ARG A 661 -11.23 -10.45 -70.72
N LEU A 662 -11.11 -9.58 -69.72
CA LEU A 662 -10.17 -9.72 -68.61
C LEU A 662 -10.58 -10.90 -67.71
N PHE A 663 -9.64 -11.79 -67.40
CA PHE A 663 -9.86 -12.92 -66.50
C PHE A 663 -8.81 -12.96 -65.38
N SER A 664 -9.11 -13.64 -64.27
CA SER A 664 -8.20 -13.74 -63.12
C SER A 664 -7.19 -14.88 -63.29
N LEU A 665 -6.00 -14.73 -62.69
CA LEU A 665 -4.97 -15.78 -62.64
C LEU A 665 -5.39 -17.02 -61.82
N ASN A 666 -6.45 -16.92 -61.01
CA ASN A 666 -6.97 -18.01 -60.18
C ASN A 666 -7.97 -18.92 -60.91
N GLU A 667 -8.28 -18.65 -62.17
CA GLU A 667 -9.17 -19.48 -62.98
C GLU A 667 -8.46 -20.73 -63.52
N GLU A 668 -9.22 -21.79 -63.84
CA GLU A 668 -8.65 -23.03 -64.39
C GLU A 668 -7.98 -22.78 -65.75
N MET A 669 -6.68 -23.07 -65.83
CA MET A 669 -5.84 -22.90 -67.01
C MET A 669 -5.06 -24.19 -67.29
N SER A 670 -4.93 -24.54 -68.57
CA SER A 670 -4.05 -25.65 -68.97
C SER A 670 -2.59 -25.37 -68.60
N GLU A 671 -1.79 -26.42 -68.47
CA GLU A 671 -0.37 -26.30 -68.11
C GLU A 671 0.41 -25.42 -69.10
N GLY A 672 0.16 -25.56 -70.41
CA GLY A 672 0.77 -24.69 -71.43
C GLY A 672 0.29 -23.23 -71.36
N GLN A 673 -0.97 -22.97 -71.01
CA GLN A 673 -1.45 -21.58 -70.81
C GLN A 673 -0.83 -20.93 -69.57
N ARG A 674 -0.63 -21.69 -68.48
CA ARG A 674 0.05 -21.20 -67.27
C ARG A 674 1.51 -20.87 -67.52
N GLU A 675 2.20 -21.69 -68.32
CA GLU A 675 3.59 -21.45 -68.71
C GLU A 675 3.71 -20.18 -69.57
N ALA A 676 2.82 -20.01 -70.54
CA ALA A 676 2.74 -18.82 -71.40
C ALA A 676 2.54 -17.53 -70.59
N VAL A 677 1.60 -17.55 -69.65
CA VAL A 677 1.32 -16.39 -68.78
C VAL A 677 2.46 -16.11 -67.81
N SER A 678 3.09 -17.14 -67.25
CA SER A 678 4.28 -16.99 -66.40
C SER A 678 5.44 -16.35 -67.16
N LEU A 679 5.68 -16.80 -68.39
CA LEU A 679 6.71 -16.26 -69.27
C LEU A 679 6.45 -14.78 -69.61
N MET A 680 5.22 -14.46 -69.97
CA MET A 680 4.82 -13.08 -70.24
C MET A 680 4.97 -12.19 -68.99
N TRP A 681 4.61 -12.69 -67.81
CA TRP A 681 4.79 -11.96 -66.55
C TRP A 681 6.27 -11.73 -66.23
N LEU A 682 7.14 -12.71 -66.46
CA LEU A 682 8.60 -12.56 -66.30
C LEU A 682 9.15 -11.45 -67.19
N VAL A 683 8.77 -11.44 -68.47
CA VAL A 683 9.16 -10.38 -69.41
C VAL A 683 8.71 -9.01 -68.91
N LYS A 684 7.45 -8.89 -68.44
CA LYS A 684 6.92 -7.65 -67.86
C LYS A 684 7.61 -7.22 -66.57
N LEU A 685 8.01 -8.15 -65.70
CA LEU A 685 8.77 -7.84 -64.50
C LEU A 685 10.18 -7.33 -64.82
N SER A 686 10.82 -7.88 -65.86
CA SER A 686 12.13 -7.41 -66.31
C SER A 686 12.05 -6.02 -66.94
N GLU A 687 11.03 -5.77 -67.77
CA GLU A 687 10.72 -4.42 -68.27
C GLU A 687 10.51 -3.43 -67.12
N PHE A 688 9.73 -3.82 -66.11
CA PHE A 688 9.50 -3.02 -64.92
C PHE A 688 10.79 -2.73 -64.14
N ALA A 689 11.65 -3.73 -63.94
CA ALA A 689 12.92 -3.56 -63.24
C ALA A 689 13.81 -2.53 -63.94
N ILE A 690 13.93 -2.61 -65.26
CA ILE A 690 14.68 -1.65 -66.09
C ILE A 690 14.06 -0.25 -65.97
N GLU A 691 12.74 -0.12 -66.13
CA GLU A 691 12.08 1.19 -66.07
C GLU A 691 12.15 1.85 -64.69
N ARG A 692 12.06 1.05 -63.62
CA ARG A 692 12.21 1.50 -62.23
C ARG A 692 13.59 2.11 -61.98
N GLU A 693 14.65 1.38 -62.33
CA GLU A 693 16.00 1.89 -62.11
C GLU A 693 16.33 3.11 -63.00
N LEU A 694 15.72 3.22 -64.18
CA LEU A 694 15.84 4.40 -65.03
C LEU A 694 15.15 5.64 -64.43
N ARG A 695 14.16 5.47 -63.55
CA ARG A 695 13.52 6.58 -62.84
C ARG A 695 14.42 7.16 -61.74
N GLU A 696 15.25 6.33 -61.11
CA GLU A 696 16.17 6.74 -60.04
C GLU A 696 17.35 7.59 -60.55
N LEU A 697 17.61 7.59 -61.86
CA LEU A 697 18.71 8.34 -62.47
C LEU A 697 18.32 9.78 -62.88
N PRO A 698 19.15 10.79 -62.57
CA PRO A 698 18.97 12.16 -63.05
C PRO A 698 18.90 12.24 -64.59
N GLY A 699 18.12 13.18 -65.13
CA GLY A 699 17.72 13.22 -66.55
C GLY A 699 18.85 13.12 -67.59
N HIS A 700 20.05 13.60 -67.28
CA HIS A 700 21.23 13.52 -68.17
C HIS A 700 21.87 12.11 -68.17
N HIS A 701 21.90 11.42 -67.03
CA HIS A 701 22.39 10.04 -66.91
C HIS A 701 21.36 9.02 -67.40
N ARG A 702 20.07 9.35 -67.32
CA ARG A 702 18.96 8.52 -67.81
C ARG A 702 19.03 8.22 -69.31
N ARG A 703 19.51 9.15 -70.14
CA ARG A 703 19.68 8.92 -71.59
C ARG A 703 20.84 7.99 -71.92
N ARG A 704 21.93 8.06 -71.15
CA ARG A 704 23.14 7.24 -71.35
C ARG A 704 22.95 5.82 -70.81
N ALA A 705 22.36 5.69 -69.62
CA ALA A 705 22.04 4.40 -69.01
C ALA A 705 20.91 3.64 -69.74
N ARG A 706 20.07 4.35 -70.51
CA ARG A 706 19.04 3.75 -71.38
C ARG A 706 19.61 2.85 -72.48
N THR A 707 20.89 3.03 -72.82
CA THR A 707 21.58 2.33 -73.91
C THR A 707 22.50 1.21 -73.39
N SER A 708 22.87 1.21 -72.10
CA SER A 708 23.93 0.35 -71.56
C SER A 708 23.47 -0.70 -70.54
N ARG A 709 22.16 -0.84 -70.30
CA ARG A 709 21.64 -1.80 -69.31
C ARG A 709 20.94 -2.95 -70.01
N GLU A 710 21.50 -4.13 -69.81
CA GLU A 710 21.01 -5.39 -70.33
C GLU A 710 20.62 -6.28 -69.16
N SER A 711 19.42 -6.84 -69.18
CA SER A 711 19.03 -7.92 -68.27
C SER A 711 19.01 -9.23 -69.03
N VAL A 712 19.66 -10.25 -68.48
CA VAL A 712 19.76 -11.58 -69.10
C VAL A 712 18.94 -12.56 -68.27
N ILE A 713 18.04 -13.30 -68.91
CA ILE A 713 17.31 -14.40 -68.28
C ILE A 713 17.62 -15.69 -69.02
N LEU A 714 18.02 -16.72 -68.26
CA LEU A 714 18.23 -18.08 -68.76
C LEU A 714 17.02 -18.93 -68.35
N LEU A 715 16.37 -19.56 -69.32
CA LEU A 715 15.23 -20.44 -69.10
C LEU A 715 15.54 -21.83 -69.64
N ASP A 716 15.56 -22.81 -68.75
CA ASP A 716 15.76 -24.21 -69.09
C ASP A 716 14.41 -24.90 -69.38
N GLY A 717 14.37 -25.74 -70.41
CA GLY A 717 13.14 -26.43 -70.83
C GLY A 717 12.10 -25.54 -71.51
N LEU A 718 12.51 -24.43 -72.15
CA LEU A 718 11.61 -23.54 -72.89
C LEU A 718 10.79 -24.33 -73.93
N PHE A 719 9.48 -24.04 -73.97
CA PHE A 719 8.51 -24.61 -74.90
C PHE A 719 8.25 -26.13 -74.83
N SER A 720 8.84 -26.84 -73.87
CA SER A 720 8.58 -28.28 -73.64
C SER A 720 7.10 -28.62 -73.45
N LYS A 721 6.31 -27.67 -72.93
CA LYS A 721 4.87 -27.79 -72.66
C LYS A 721 3.99 -26.82 -73.49
N LEU A 722 4.60 -26.02 -74.37
CA LEU A 722 3.91 -25.02 -75.20
C LEU A 722 3.80 -25.54 -76.63
N SER A 723 2.63 -26.07 -76.99
CA SER A 723 2.41 -26.68 -78.31
C SER A 723 1.82 -25.73 -79.37
N HIS A 724 1.42 -24.51 -79.01
CA HIS A 724 0.69 -23.60 -79.90
C HIS A 724 1.48 -22.33 -80.20
N ARG A 725 1.81 -22.12 -81.47
CA ARG A 725 2.61 -20.98 -81.98
C ARG A 725 2.04 -19.61 -81.59
N ARG A 726 0.71 -19.44 -81.62
CA ARG A 726 0.06 -18.17 -81.23
C ARG A 726 0.24 -17.83 -79.75
N LEU A 727 0.19 -18.81 -78.84
CA LEU A 727 0.43 -18.57 -77.41
C LEU A 727 1.87 -18.11 -77.15
N ILE A 728 2.83 -18.69 -77.87
CA ILE A 728 4.25 -18.32 -77.79
C ILE A 728 4.47 -16.90 -78.34
N GLN A 729 3.90 -16.60 -79.51
CA GLN A 729 4.02 -15.28 -80.14
C GLN A 729 3.40 -14.18 -79.28
N ASP A 730 2.18 -14.38 -78.77
CA ASP A 730 1.48 -13.38 -77.94
C ASP A 730 2.20 -13.16 -76.59
N SER A 731 2.73 -14.23 -75.97
CA SER A 731 3.43 -14.15 -74.68
C SER A 731 4.81 -13.48 -74.78
N LEU A 732 5.43 -13.55 -75.96
CA LEU A 732 6.76 -13.00 -76.25
C LEU A 732 6.71 -11.72 -77.08
N GLU A 733 5.53 -11.24 -77.45
CA GLU A 733 5.36 -10.04 -78.26
C GLU A 733 6.02 -8.81 -77.59
N SER A 734 5.93 -8.73 -76.26
CA SER A 734 6.54 -7.65 -75.47
C SER A 734 8.07 -7.57 -75.65
N LEU A 735 8.74 -8.72 -75.92
CA LEU A 735 10.18 -8.74 -76.17
C LEU A 735 10.59 -7.96 -77.42
N ARG A 736 9.69 -7.80 -78.39
CA ARG A 736 9.96 -7.02 -79.61
C ARG A 736 10.18 -5.55 -79.27
N ASN A 737 9.50 -5.04 -78.25
CA ASN A 737 9.59 -3.66 -77.79
C ASN A 737 10.82 -3.41 -76.89
N THR A 738 11.47 -4.46 -76.40
CA THR A 738 12.68 -4.42 -75.58
C THR A 738 13.96 -4.80 -76.32
N ARG A 739 13.92 -4.96 -77.65
CA ARG A 739 15.08 -5.36 -78.48
C ARG A 739 16.30 -4.49 -78.13
N GLY A 740 17.36 -5.14 -77.66
CA GLY A 740 18.63 -4.52 -77.22
C GLY A 740 18.77 -4.21 -75.72
N ARG A 741 17.73 -4.42 -74.89
CA ARG A 741 17.77 -4.15 -73.43
C ARG A 741 17.52 -5.37 -72.54
N PHE A 742 16.94 -6.41 -73.14
CA PHE A 742 16.61 -7.66 -72.48
C PHE A 742 17.06 -8.81 -73.38
N GLN A 743 17.83 -9.74 -72.84
CA GLN A 743 18.31 -10.93 -73.52
C GLN A 743 17.67 -12.16 -72.89
N MET A 744 16.92 -12.92 -73.69
CA MET A 744 16.39 -14.22 -73.30
C MET A 744 17.28 -15.30 -73.89
N ILE A 745 17.80 -16.19 -73.04
CA ILE A 745 18.54 -17.38 -73.46
C ILE A 745 17.67 -18.58 -73.10
N GLY A 746 17.30 -19.36 -74.12
CA GLY A 746 16.47 -20.52 -73.95
C GLY A 746 17.13 -21.83 -74.29
N LEU A 747 16.97 -22.82 -73.41
CA LEU A 747 17.38 -24.19 -73.64
C LEU A 747 16.12 -25.02 -73.97
N ILE A 748 16.10 -25.64 -75.14
CA ILE A 748 14.95 -26.39 -75.65
C ILE A 748 15.41 -27.83 -75.91
N HIS A 749 14.69 -28.81 -75.38
CA HIS A 749 14.98 -30.25 -75.58
C HIS A 749 14.02 -30.94 -76.56
N ASN A 750 13.09 -30.19 -77.18
CA ASN A 750 12.16 -30.73 -78.18
C ASN A 750 12.85 -30.84 -79.55
N PRO A 751 13.03 -32.06 -80.10
CA PRO A 751 13.71 -32.27 -81.38
C PRO A 751 12.92 -31.76 -82.60
N ASN A 752 11.61 -31.50 -82.43
CA ASN A 752 10.72 -31.03 -83.51
C ASN A 752 10.46 -29.51 -83.44
N TYR A 753 11.24 -28.76 -82.67
CA TYR A 753 11.10 -27.31 -82.59
C TYR A 753 11.61 -26.63 -83.87
N GLU A 754 10.74 -25.88 -84.53
CA GLU A 754 11.11 -24.98 -85.63
C GLU A 754 11.35 -23.57 -85.08
N ASN A 755 12.55 -23.04 -85.32
CA ASN A 755 12.91 -21.71 -84.83
C ASN A 755 12.13 -20.60 -85.57
N ASP A 756 11.57 -19.66 -84.82
CA ASP A 756 10.99 -18.43 -85.36
C ASP A 756 12.04 -17.29 -85.31
N PRO A 757 12.70 -16.94 -86.44
CA PRO A 757 13.81 -15.98 -86.47
C PRO A 757 13.39 -14.56 -86.10
N ASP A 758 12.09 -14.23 -86.16
CA ASP A 758 11.58 -12.91 -85.76
C ASP A 758 11.60 -12.72 -84.23
N ILE A 759 11.50 -13.82 -83.47
CA ILE A 759 11.52 -13.81 -82.00
C ILE A 759 12.90 -14.21 -81.48
N PHE A 760 13.49 -15.26 -82.05
CA PHE A 760 14.80 -15.80 -81.69
C PHE A 760 15.76 -15.70 -82.89
N PRO A 761 16.46 -14.57 -83.05
CA PRO A 761 17.35 -14.35 -84.20
C PRO A 761 18.57 -15.28 -84.19
N THR A 762 18.96 -15.79 -83.02
CA THR A 762 20.09 -16.69 -82.83
C THR A 762 19.59 -18.05 -82.35
N TYR A 763 19.83 -19.10 -83.13
CA TYR A 763 19.49 -20.48 -82.79
C TYR A 763 20.74 -21.36 -82.91
N LEU A 764 21.13 -21.99 -81.80
CA LEU A 764 22.34 -22.80 -81.71
C LEU A 764 21.95 -24.26 -81.47
N VAL A 765 22.31 -25.14 -82.39
CA VAL A 765 22.12 -26.59 -82.24
C VAL A 765 23.42 -27.22 -81.76
N GLY A 766 23.38 -27.76 -80.54
CA GLY A 766 24.46 -28.53 -79.96
C GLY A 766 24.36 -30.01 -80.33
N SER A 767 25.44 -30.59 -80.87
CA SER A 767 25.57 -32.05 -81.03
C SER A 767 26.53 -32.60 -79.97
N VAL A 768 26.09 -33.63 -79.24
CA VAL A 768 26.93 -34.33 -78.24
C VAL A 768 27.83 -35.31 -78.97
N ILE A 769 29.15 -35.11 -78.85
CA ILE A 769 30.15 -36.03 -79.41
C ILE A 769 31.00 -36.57 -78.26
N GLY A 770 31.04 -37.91 -78.16
CA GLY A 770 31.85 -38.62 -77.18
C GLY A 770 31.19 -38.71 -75.81
N GLY A 771 30.64 -39.88 -75.48
CA GLY A 771 30.05 -40.16 -74.18
C GLY A 771 29.75 -41.64 -74.04
N ALA A 772 30.78 -42.46 -73.87
CA ALA A 772 30.58 -43.80 -73.34
C ALA A 772 30.20 -43.64 -71.85
N GLN A 773 28.97 -43.99 -71.48
CA GLN A 773 28.43 -43.97 -70.11
C GLN A 773 28.19 -42.58 -69.47
N GLY A 774 27.77 -41.59 -70.26
CA GLY A 774 27.00 -40.46 -69.71
C GLY A 774 27.74 -39.45 -68.82
N GLN A 775 29.06 -39.47 -68.73
CA GLN A 775 29.85 -38.41 -68.12
C GLN A 775 30.85 -37.82 -69.12
N GLY A 776 30.81 -36.49 -69.30
CA GLY A 776 31.81 -35.73 -70.07
C GLY A 776 31.52 -35.57 -71.57
N GLY A 777 30.29 -35.21 -71.96
CA GLY A 777 29.96 -34.88 -73.35
C GLY A 777 30.39 -33.46 -73.76
N HIS A 778 31.10 -33.32 -74.87
CA HIS A 778 31.38 -32.02 -75.50
C HIS A 778 30.25 -31.66 -76.47
N VAL A 779 29.78 -30.42 -76.42
CA VAL A 779 28.74 -29.89 -77.31
C VAL A 779 29.40 -29.12 -78.45
N MET A 780 29.36 -29.65 -79.68
CA MET A 780 29.75 -28.90 -80.87
C MET A 780 28.55 -28.11 -81.41
N VAL A 781 28.73 -26.79 -81.54
CA VAL A 781 27.78 -25.87 -82.17
C VAL A 781 28.21 -25.63 -83.62
N ARG A 782 27.34 -25.90 -84.60
CA ARG A 782 27.69 -25.84 -86.03
C ARG A 782 27.97 -24.42 -86.56
N ASP A 783 27.41 -23.38 -85.94
CA ASP A 783 27.42 -22.01 -86.49
C ASP A 783 28.12 -20.95 -85.59
N GLY A 784 29.01 -21.37 -84.67
CA GLY A 784 29.77 -20.45 -83.82
C GLY A 784 31.09 -19.97 -84.44
N ARG A 785 31.43 -18.68 -84.29
CA ARG A 785 32.79 -18.18 -84.61
C ARG A 785 33.75 -18.48 -83.45
N ILE A 786 34.91 -19.06 -83.78
CA ILE A 786 35.97 -19.40 -82.81
C ILE A 786 36.76 -18.13 -82.46
N ALA A 787 36.81 -17.77 -81.18
CA ALA A 787 37.68 -16.71 -80.67
C ALA A 787 38.91 -17.30 -79.97
N ALA A 788 40.09 -16.71 -80.20
CA ALA A 788 41.33 -17.15 -79.59
C ALA A 788 41.36 -16.80 -78.08
N PRO A 789 41.84 -17.70 -77.18
CA PRO A 789 41.83 -17.52 -75.71
C PRO A 789 42.49 -16.21 -75.23
N GLU A 790 43.48 -15.74 -75.97
CA GLU A 790 44.27 -14.53 -75.68
C GLU A 790 43.43 -13.26 -75.79
N SER A 791 42.40 -13.24 -76.65
CA SER A 791 41.47 -12.10 -76.81
C SER A 791 40.53 -11.90 -75.61
N LEU A 792 40.43 -12.91 -74.74
CA LEU A 792 39.65 -12.91 -73.50
C LEU A 792 40.55 -12.86 -72.25
N GLY A 793 41.85 -12.61 -72.43
CA GLY A 793 42.81 -12.43 -71.33
C GLY A 793 43.26 -13.72 -70.63
N ARG A 794 43.31 -14.87 -71.33
CA ARG A 794 43.66 -16.18 -70.73
C ARG A 794 44.88 -16.84 -71.39
N SER A 795 45.55 -17.71 -70.63
CA SER A 795 46.76 -18.45 -71.04
C SER A 795 46.43 -19.75 -71.79
N ALA A 796 47.33 -20.17 -72.68
CA ALA A 796 47.18 -21.35 -73.52
C ALA A 796 47.21 -22.65 -72.70
N GLY A 797 46.10 -23.40 -72.70
CA GLY A 797 45.97 -24.71 -72.02
C GLY A 797 44.65 -24.92 -71.27
N GLU A 798 43.86 -23.86 -71.03
CA GLU A 798 42.51 -24.00 -70.47
C GLU A 798 41.50 -24.42 -71.54
N ALA A 799 40.60 -25.35 -71.19
CA ALA A 799 39.49 -25.73 -72.06
C ALA A 799 38.62 -24.51 -72.39
N SER A 800 38.27 -24.35 -73.68
CA SER A 800 37.44 -23.25 -74.16
C SER A 800 36.08 -23.25 -73.47
N LEU A 801 35.88 -22.32 -72.54
CA LEU A 801 34.57 -21.95 -72.05
C LEU A 801 33.89 -21.08 -73.11
N PHE A 802 32.65 -21.43 -73.46
CA PHE A 802 31.82 -20.64 -74.35
C PHE A 802 31.71 -19.19 -73.86
N GLY A 803 32.32 -18.25 -74.59
CA GLY A 803 32.01 -16.83 -74.49
C GLY A 803 30.96 -16.48 -75.52
N ILE A 804 29.72 -16.22 -75.09
CA ILE A 804 28.70 -15.67 -75.99
C ILE A 804 28.98 -14.17 -76.12
N HIS A 805 29.54 -13.77 -77.26
CA HIS A 805 29.76 -12.36 -77.58
C HIS A 805 28.65 -11.89 -78.52
N VAL A 806 27.80 -10.96 -78.06
CA VAL A 806 26.82 -10.27 -78.90
C VAL A 806 27.47 -8.99 -79.41
N SER A 807 27.55 -8.81 -80.72
CA SER A 807 28.01 -7.57 -81.36
C SER A 807 26.79 -6.73 -81.75
N GLU A 808 26.90 -5.40 -81.65
CA GLU A 808 25.86 -4.48 -82.13
C GLU A 808 25.49 -4.80 -83.60
N PRO A 809 24.20 -4.78 -83.96
CA PRO A 809 23.81 -4.94 -85.35
C PRO A 809 24.38 -3.76 -86.14
N ALA A 810 25.20 -4.06 -87.15
CA ALA A 810 25.60 -3.07 -88.13
C ALA A 810 24.32 -2.52 -88.77
N THR A 811 24.03 -1.24 -88.52
CA THR A 811 23.06 -0.48 -89.30
C THR A 811 23.48 -0.54 -90.76
N GLN A 812 22.77 -1.34 -91.55
CA GLN A 812 22.72 -1.15 -92.99
C GLN A 812 21.90 0.12 -93.23
N GLU A 813 22.45 1.06 -94.00
CA GLU A 813 21.76 2.26 -94.49
C GLU A 813 20.49 1.91 -95.28
#